data_AF-A0A8H8MRG5-F1
#
_entry.id   AF-A0A8H8MRG5-F1
#
_cell.length_a   1.000
_cell.length_b   1.000
_cell.length_c   1.000
_cell.angle_alpha   90.00
_cell.angle_beta   90.00
_cell.angle_gamma   90.00
#
_symmetry.space_group_name_H-M   'P 1'
#
loop_
_entity.id
_entity.type
_entity.pdbx_description
1 polymer ?
#
loop_
_entity_poly.entity_id
_entity_poly.type
_entity_poly.pdbx_seq_one_letter_code
_entity_poly.pdbx_strand_id
1 'polypeptide(L)'
;MRQEKCDRRHFKRMQFPPFDNEEPPLDYGDNILDVDPLEAIQLNLNEEEDSPIFEWFYDHRPLVDTPSVSGEAYRFWSLDLPVMTNLLQCLVSLRQKIVLYGESPDMAIPGGPKSEPLYHDMEAFDKDSNELNDINKVIIRQQIRTEYKVSFPQLYNSLPRSVHDPDLPAFYFDPLVNPISNYAVVARNAPLISHEDEVFGPNGADDYEWELSDDVGLFLSDSPLENDRAANAIALWWAPAPYDTWLGHTRHAQDVRLVKNRYLEHCPPNQVTKLPKAMTKKSLFRQLKSTKFFQTTKLDWVEAGLQVCRQGYNMLDFSIHHKNLNYLHLDYNMNLARKKSHFGNAFYLCSETLRLTKLVVDVHVQFRLGTVNAFQLADALQYTPVHVGALIDMYRPKYKLMCQVRMCKDLKHLMYYRINTGPVGKGPGCGFWVLGWRSDCFPCVILSLFLNNGKHTFYLRTALRLNYLLRLGNLLAHQFEGPNSKGIAKPVTKQRVESHFDLELCAAVTHDILNTMPESIKQNKAKMIIQHLSKAWRWWKANIPWKSLACWSQSKTSSSDTSSPRPIGISSKEAVAIYTATVHWLEARKSTSVPFPPLSYKRGTKLLVLALGKLKEAYSVKSRLNQSQREELALIEQAYNNPHECLSRIKRLSLTQCAFVESDIYFFNTYDKLIPCYDIEPMEKIANAYLDQFLFLKADKRGLLPAWNRPADAEPTRLLVDKWRQGINNLNDIWATSEGESNVLMDNVL
;
A
#
# COMPACT_ATOMS: atom_id res chain seq x y z
N MET A 1 22.03 -32.83 -0.71
CA MET A 1 21.46 -31.73 -1.51
C MET A 1 22.53 -30.92 -2.25
N ARG A 2 23.43 -30.19 -1.55
CA ARG A 2 24.50 -29.41 -2.24
C ARG A 2 25.48 -30.31 -2.99
N GLN A 3 25.96 -31.38 -2.34
CA GLN A 3 26.80 -32.41 -2.97
C GLN A 3 26.10 -33.02 -4.19
N GLU A 4 24.90 -33.60 -3.99
CA GLU A 4 24.10 -34.15 -5.11
C GLU A 4 23.93 -33.20 -6.30
N LYS A 5 23.72 -31.90 -6.05
CA LYS A 5 23.57 -30.91 -7.11
C LYS A 5 24.91 -30.60 -7.80
N CYS A 6 26.02 -30.67 -7.08
CA CYS A 6 27.37 -30.55 -7.62
C CYS A 6 27.73 -31.76 -8.50
N ASP A 7 27.40 -32.95 -8.03
CA ASP A 7 27.85 -34.21 -8.61
C ASP A 7 27.01 -34.63 -9.83
N ARG A 8 25.71 -34.27 -9.84
CA ARG A 8 24.84 -34.53 -10.99
C ARG A 8 25.13 -33.59 -12.16
N ARG A 9 25.49 -34.18 -13.31
CA ARG A 9 25.65 -33.46 -14.59
C ARG A 9 24.36 -32.81 -15.11
N HIS A 10 23.22 -33.48 -14.97
CA HIS A 10 21.92 -32.97 -15.40
C HIS A 10 20.84 -33.29 -14.37
N PHE A 11 20.26 -32.24 -13.77
CA PHE A 11 19.14 -32.35 -12.86
C PHE A 11 17.83 -32.06 -13.60
N LYS A 12 17.06 -33.10 -13.96
CA LYS A 12 15.73 -32.97 -14.56
C LYS A 12 14.71 -32.61 -13.49
N ARG A 13 14.03 -31.47 -13.61
CA ARG A 13 12.89 -31.08 -12.76
C ARG A 13 11.62 -31.82 -13.20
N MET A 14 10.78 -32.16 -12.24
CA MET A 14 9.44 -32.70 -12.45
C MET A 14 8.55 -31.72 -13.22
N GLN A 15 7.66 -32.23 -14.07
CA GLN A 15 6.70 -31.41 -14.81
C GLN A 15 5.49 -31.06 -13.93
N PHE A 16 4.93 -29.86 -14.14
CA PHE A 16 3.75 -29.38 -13.41
C PHE A 16 2.67 -28.94 -14.40
N PRO A 17 1.39 -29.34 -14.20
CA PRO A 17 0.91 -30.31 -13.21
C PRO A 17 1.48 -31.73 -13.45
N PRO A 18 1.58 -32.59 -12.41
CA PRO A 18 2.15 -33.94 -12.53
C PRO A 18 1.31 -34.91 -13.38
N PHE A 19 -0.01 -34.82 -13.25
CA PHE A 19 -0.99 -35.63 -13.97
C PHE A 19 -1.82 -34.74 -14.91
N ASP A 20 -2.38 -35.34 -15.96
CA ASP A 20 -3.20 -34.61 -16.93
C ASP A 20 -4.55 -34.17 -16.32
N ASN A 21 -5.20 -33.16 -16.90
CA ASN A 21 -6.44 -32.59 -16.38
C ASN A 21 -7.62 -33.57 -16.43
N GLU A 22 -7.62 -34.48 -17.42
CA GLU A 22 -8.70 -35.46 -17.64
C GLU A 22 -8.42 -36.80 -16.94
N GLU A 23 -7.24 -36.96 -16.33
CA GLU A 23 -6.86 -38.21 -15.66
C GLU A 23 -7.49 -38.25 -14.25
N PRO A 24 -8.29 -39.29 -13.92
CA PRO A 24 -8.88 -39.42 -12.60
C PRO A 24 -7.80 -39.63 -11.53
N PRO A 25 -8.04 -39.19 -10.28
CA PRO A 25 -7.09 -39.44 -9.20
C PRO A 25 -6.90 -40.95 -9.00
N LEU A 26 -5.63 -41.37 -8.95
CA LEU A 26 -5.24 -42.76 -8.74
C LEU A 26 -5.79 -43.31 -7.42
N ASP A 27 -6.19 -44.57 -7.43
CA ASP A 27 -6.56 -45.28 -6.20
C ASP A 27 -5.30 -45.78 -5.48
N TYR A 28 -5.29 -45.63 -4.16
CA TYR A 28 -4.15 -46.00 -3.32
C TYR A 28 -4.00 -47.52 -3.22
N GLY A 29 -5.13 -48.23 -3.07
CA GLY A 29 -5.15 -49.68 -2.90
C GLY A 29 -4.56 -50.42 -4.10
N ASP A 30 -4.93 -49.99 -5.31
CA ASP A 30 -4.54 -50.69 -6.54
C ASP A 30 -3.12 -50.33 -7.03
N ASN A 31 -2.65 -49.10 -6.77
CA ASN A 31 -1.44 -48.58 -7.42
C ASN A 31 -0.25 -48.31 -6.47
N ILE A 32 -0.50 -48.08 -5.17
CA ILE A 32 0.54 -47.57 -4.25
C ILE A 32 0.79 -48.52 -3.08
N LEU A 33 -0.22 -49.29 -2.65
CA LEU A 33 -0.12 -50.13 -1.46
C LEU A 33 1.00 -51.18 -1.56
N ASP A 34 1.15 -51.80 -2.73
CA ASP A 34 2.10 -52.89 -2.97
C ASP A 34 3.48 -52.41 -3.47
N VAL A 35 3.69 -51.09 -3.61
CA VAL A 35 4.93 -50.52 -4.14
C VAL A 35 5.84 -50.06 -3.00
N ASP A 36 7.02 -50.67 -2.92
CA ASP A 36 8.05 -50.26 -1.97
C ASP A 36 8.56 -48.84 -2.29
N PRO A 37 8.66 -47.96 -1.28
CA PRO A 37 9.14 -46.60 -1.51
C PRO A 37 10.62 -46.57 -1.89
N LEU A 38 10.96 -45.63 -2.77
CA LEU A 38 12.33 -45.25 -3.05
C LEU A 38 13.06 -44.74 -1.79
N GLU A 39 14.37 -44.89 -1.79
CA GLU A 39 15.25 -44.45 -0.70
C GLU A 39 15.09 -42.95 -0.39
N ALA A 40 15.00 -42.63 0.89
CA ALA A 40 14.89 -41.26 1.38
C ALA A 40 16.23 -40.53 1.31
N ILE A 41 16.22 -39.20 1.43
CA ILE A 41 17.46 -38.42 1.52
C ILE A 41 18.03 -38.57 2.93
N GLN A 42 19.04 -39.41 3.08
CA GLN A 42 19.83 -39.57 4.30
C GLN A 42 21.27 -39.11 4.05
N LEU A 43 21.90 -38.53 5.07
CA LEU A 43 23.32 -38.23 5.09
C LEU A 43 24.04 -39.46 5.63
N ASN A 44 25.15 -39.83 5.01
CA ASN A 44 26.00 -40.89 5.54
C ASN A 44 26.68 -40.33 6.80
N LEU A 45 26.18 -40.74 7.97
CA LEU A 45 26.75 -40.41 9.28
C LEU A 45 27.99 -41.25 9.54
N ASN A 46 28.95 -40.71 10.28
CA ASN A 46 30.16 -41.43 10.65
C ASN A 46 29.90 -42.29 11.89
N GLU A 47 30.14 -43.60 11.83
CA GLU A 47 29.85 -44.53 12.93
C GLU A 47 30.62 -44.20 14.22
N GLU A 48 31.84 -43.67 14.12
CA GLU A 48 32.67 -43.34 15.29
C GLU A 48 32.34 -41.95 15.87
N GLU A 49 32.28 -40.91 15.03
CA GLU A 49 32.06 -39.52 15.47
C GLU A 49 30.59 -39.24 15.83
N ASP A 50 29.65 -39.78 15.04
CA ASP A 50 28.20 -39.55 15.20
C ASP A 50 27.51 -40.67 16.01
N SER A 51 28.27 -41.53 16.69
CA SER A 51 27.76 -42.65 17.50
C SER A 51 26.54 -42.30 18.39
N PRO A 52 26.52 -41.17 19.14
CA PRO A 52 25.37 -40.75 19.95
C PRO A 52 24.04 -40.53 19.21
N ILE A 53 24.06 -40.28 17.90
CA ILE A 53 22.88 -39.96 17.09
C ILE A 53 22.61 -40.98 15.96
N PHE A 54 23.58 -41.85 15.65
CA PHE A 54 23.59 -42.71 14.48
C PHE A 54 22.31 -43.54 14.27
N GLU A 55 21.78 -44.15 15.33
CA GLU A 55 20.66 -45.10 15.23
C GLU A 55 19.29 -44.45 15.01
N TRP A 56 19.05 -43.26 15.58
CA TRP A 56 17.69 -42.69 15.71
C TRP A 56 17.49 -41.36 14.96
N PHE A 57 18.54 -40.81 14.35
CA PHE A 57 18.49 -39.45 13.76
C PHE A 57 17.44 -39.28 12.65
N TYR A 58 17.16 -40.34 11.87
CA TYR A 58 16.23 -40.33 10.74
C TYR A 58 14.83 -40.88 11.05
N ASP A 59 14.54 -41.21 12.30
CA ASP A 59 13.22 -41.67 12.72
C ASP A 59 12.15 -40.57 12.64
N HIS A 60 10.89 -40.96 12.38
CA HIS A 60 9.78 -40.02 12.34
C HIS A 60 9.59 -39.27 13.68
N ARG A 61 9.73 -39.98 14.79
CA ARG A 61 9.75 -39.44 16.15
C ARG A 61 10.89 -40.12 16.91
N PRO A 62 12.06 -39.49 16.97
CA PRO A 62 13.20 -40.09 17.64
C PRO A 62 12.98 -40.25 19.14
N LEU A 63 13.58 -41.30 19.72
CA LEU A 63 13.73 -41.49 21.17
C LEU A 63 12.42 -41.66 21.97
N VAL A 64 11.29 -41.98 21.32
CA VAL A 64 9.97 -42.14 21.96
C VAL A 64 9.96 -43.20 23.06
N ASP A 65 10.72 -44.28 22.86
CA ASP A 65 10.78 -45.41 23.78
C ASP A 65 11.81 -45.21 24.91
N THR A 66 12.54 -44.09 24.90
CA THR A 66 13.60 -43.79 25.87
C THR A 66 13.15 -42.73 26.91
N PRO A 67 13.78 -42.67 28.10
CA PRO A 67 13.43 -41.68 29.12
C PRO A 67 13.79 -40.23 28.74
N SER A 68 14.53 -40.03 27.65
CA SER A 68 14.91 -38.70 27.17
C SER A 68 13.70 -37.86 26.70
N VAL A 69 12.55 -38.49 26.45
CA VAL A 69 11.31 -37.84 26.02
C VAL A 69 10.13 -38.29 26.88
N SER A 70 9.10 -37.45 26.98
CA SER A 70 7.87 -37.72 27.75
C SER A 70 6.95 -38.81 27.15
N GLY A 71 7.49 -39.90 26.58
CA GLY A 71 6.77 -40.97 25.89
C GLY A 71 5.95 -40.51 24.68
N GLU A 72 4.84 -41.19 24.38
CA GLU A 72 4.00 -40.91 23.19
C GLU A 72 3.44 -39.48 23.12
N ALA A 73 3.33 -38.80 24.27
CA ALA A 73 2.86 -37.41 24.33
C ALA A 73 3.85 -36.42 23.68
N TYR A 74 5.15 -36.78 23.62
CA TYR A 74 6.22 -36.05 22.92
C TYR A 74 6.24 -34.54 23.19
N ARG A 75 6.16 -34.11 24.46
CA ARG A 75 6.04 -32.70 24.88
C ARG A 75 7.33 -32.09 25.43
N PHE A 76 8.12 -32.91 26.11
CA PHE A 76 9.36 -32.50 26.77
C PHE A 76 10.48 -33.40 26.30
N TRP A 77 11.66 -32.82 26.15
CA TRP A 77 12.89 -33.54 25.85
C TRP A 77 14.00 -33.12 26.82
N SER A 78 14.85 -34.07 27.18
CA SER A 78 16.07 -33.92 27.97
C SER A 78 17.18 -34.67 27.25
N LEU A 79 18.19 -33.96 26.76
CA LEU A 79 19.28 -34.55 25.99
C LEU A 79 20.62 -34.34 26.69
N ASP A 80 21.45 -35.38 26.65
CA ASP A 80 22.78 -35.34 27.22
C ASP A 80 23.73 -34.49 26.39
N LEU A 81 24.82 -34.04 27.04
CA LEU A 81 25.82 -33.17 26.44
C LEU A 81 26.41 -33.75 25.12
N PRO A 82 26.84 -35.03 25.02
CA PRO A 82 27.40 -35.58 23.79
C PRO A 82 26.41 -35.61 22.61
N VAL A 83 25.11 -35.75 22.90
CA VAL A 83 24.06 -35.70 21.87
C VAL A 83 23.91 -34.27 21.36
N MET A 84 23.90 -33.28 22.27
CA MET A 84 23.78 -31.87 21.90
C MET A 84 24.99 -31.36 21.13
N THR A 85 26.19 -31.84 21.44
CA THR A 85 27.42 -31.47 20.72
C THR A 85 27.41 -32.00 19.29
N ASN A 86 27.00 -33.26 19.10
CA ASN A 86 26.95 -33.86 17.76
C ASN A 86 25.85 -33.23 16.91
N LEU A 87 24.65 -33.02 17.47
CA LEU A 87 23.58 -32.29 16.78
C LEU A 87 24.03 -30.88 16.35
N LEU A 88 24.84 -30.22 17.17
CA LEU A 88 25.39 -28.92 16.85
C LEU A 88 26.43 -28.97 15.73
N GLN A 89 27.32 -29.96 15.75
CA GLN A 89 28.37 -30.18 14.75
C GLN A 89 27.78 -30.52 13.37
N CYS A 90 26.79 -31.42 13.30
CA CYS A 90 26.10 -31.75 12.05
C CYS A 90 25.42 -30.52 11.41
N LEU A 91 25.09 -29.50 12.21
CA LEU A 91 24.36 -28.30 11.79
C LEU A 91 25.25 -27.05 11.65
N VAL A 92 26.58 -27.19 11.71
CA VAL A 92 27.55 -26.09 11.57
C VAL A 92 27.38 -25.31 10.26
N SER A 93 26.93 -25.95 9.18
CA SER A 93 26.62 -25.29 7.89
C SER A 93 25.50 -24.22 7.97
N LEU A 94 24.76 -24.14 9.08
CA LEU A 94 23.69 -23.18 9.30
C LEU A 94 24.09 -21.99 10.19
N ARG A 95 25.31 -21.94 10.73
CA ARG A 95 25.76 -20.90 11.67
C ARG A 95 26.31 -19.64 10.97
N GLN A 96 26.00 -18.46 11.53
CA GLN A 96 26.96 -17.43 11.98
C GLN A 96 26.25 -16.26 12.67
N LYS A 97 27.04 -15.36 13.29
CA LYS A 97 26.75 -14.47 14.44
C LYS A 97 27.02 -13.00 14.02
N ILE A 98 26.29 -12.04 14.62
CA ILE A 98 26.70 -10.67 15.09
C ILE A 98 26.01 -9.40 14.51
N VAL A 99 25.44 -8.65 15.49
CA VAL A 99 25.20 -7.19 15.76
C VAL A 99 24.58 -6.30 14.71
N LEU A 100 23.28 -5.93 14.85
CA LEU A 100 22.66 -4.81 14.11
C LEU A 100 21.56 -4.04 14.88
N TYR A 101 21.48 -2.73 14.58
CA TYR A 101 20.78 -1.59 15.22
C TYR A 101 19.26 -1.48 14.95
N GLY A 102 18.56 -0.61 15.68
CA GLY A 102 17.09 -0.52 15.78
C GLY A 102 16.33 0.19 14.64
N GLU A 103 15.01 -0.06 14.59
CA GLU A 103 14.03 0.58 13.70
C GLU A 103 13.63 1.96 14.25
N SER A 104 13.62 2.99 13.38
CA SER A 104 13.03 4.31 13.68
C SER A 104 11.86 4.59 12.74
N PRO A 105 10.79 5.24 13.21
CA PRO A 105 9.69 5.68 12.37
C PRO A 105 10.16 6.75 11.38
N ASP A 106 9.73 6.64 10.13
CA ASP A 106 9.86 7.62 9.03
C ASP A 106 11.24 7.81 8.38
N MET A 107 12.30 7.19 8.90
CA MET A 107 13.65 7.23 8.31
C MET A 107 14.19 5.85 7.95
N ALA A 108 14.73 5.71 6.73
CA ALA A 108 15.29 4.46 6.24
C ALA A 108 16.81 4.47 6.34
N ILE A 109 17.36 3.45 7.01
CA ILE A 109 18.79 3.15 7.03
C ILE A 109 19.18 2.50 5.68
N PRO A 110 20.38 2.75 5.14
CA PRO A 110 20.90 1.99 4.01
C PRO A 110 20.85 0.47 4.27
N GLY A 111 20.09 -0.27 3.46
CA GLY A 111 19.88 -1.72 3.63
C GLY A 111 18.73 -2.13 4.55
N GLY A 112 18.08 -1.18 5.23
CA GLY A 112 16.90 -1.43 6.07
C GLY A 112 15.56 -1.37 5.30
N PRO A 113 14.46 -1.82 5.92
CA PRO A 113 13.13 -1.70 5.35
C PRO A 113 12.67 -0.24 5.26
N LYS A 114 11.83 0.06 4.27
CA LYS A 114 11.13 1.35 4.16
C LYS A 114 9.68 1.17 4.57
N SER A 115 9.18 2.00 5.49
CA SER A 115 7.77 2.03 5.89
C SER A 115 7.05 3.23 5.28
N GLU A 116 5.73 3.14 5.23
CA GLU A 116 4.88 4.31 5.00
C GLU A 116 5.01 5.26 6.21
N PRO A 117 5.10 6.57 6.00
CA PRO A 117 5.20 7.52 7.09
C PRO A 117 4.04 7.37 8.06
N LEU A 118 4.33 7.33 9.36
CA LEU A 118 3.30 7.22 10.40
C LEU A 118 2.45 8.48 10.50
N TYR A 119 3.03 9.64 10.18
CA TYR A 119 2.37 10.95 10.25
C TYR A 119 2.59 11.73 8.95
N HIS A 120 1.54 11.88 8.13
CA HIS A 120 1.60 12.60 6.85
C HIS A 120 1.31 14.11 6.96
N ASP A 121 0.64 14.56 8.02
CA ASP A 121 -0.22 15.76 7.92
C ASP A 121 0.23 16.99 8.70
N MET A 122 1.41 16.99 9.36
CA MET A 122 1.84 18.15 10.17
C MET A 122 3.23 18.72 9.84
N GLU A 123 4.08 18.04 9.07
CA GLU A 123 5.46 18.50 8.86
C GLU A 123 5.66 19.49 7.70
N ALA A 124 4.71 19.57 6.76
CA ALA A 124 4.84 20.44 5.59
C ALA A 124 4.30 21.86 5.80
N PHE A 125 3.31 22.02 6.69
CA PHE A 125 2.64 23.30 6.92
C PHE A 125 3.19 24.08 8.13
N ASP A 126 3.69 23.40 9.17
CA ASP A 126 4.20 24.03 10.41
C ASP A 126 5.73 24.20 10.45
N LYS A 127 6.42 24.13 9.30
CA LYS A 127 7.80 24.67 9.22
C LYS A 127 7.73 26.19 9.16
N ASP A 128 7.24 26.79 10.24
CA ASP A 128 7.44 28.20 10.50
C ASP A 128 8.93 28.49 10.34
N SER A 129 9.24 29.52 9.57
CA SER A 129 10.61 30.00 9.38
C SER A 129 11.11 30.55 10.72
N ASN A 130 11.56 29.65 11.58
CA ASN A 130 12.03 29.97 12.91
C ASN A 130 13.45 30.52 12.80
N GLU A 131 13.74 31.56 13.57
CA GLU A 131 15.08 32.14 13.66
C GLU A 131 16.18 31.13 14.05
N LEU A 132 15.79 30.01 14.66
CA LEU A 132 16.69 28.91 15.04
C LEU A 132 17.20 28.09 13.85
N ASN A 133 16.43 28.04 12.75
CA ASN A 133 16.77 27.28 11.55
C ASN A 133 17.44 28.15 10.47
N ASP A 134 17.84 29.38 10.80
CA ASP A 134 18.54 30.28 9.90
C ASP A 134 19.91 29.70 9.50
N ILE A 135 20.15 29.59 8.20
CA ILE A 135 21.38 29.03 7.63
C ILE A 135 22.62 29.83 8.06
N ASN A 136 22.47 31.11 8.37
CA ASN A 136 23.56 31.96 8.82
C ASN A 136 23.97 31.70 10.28
N LYS A 137 23.06 31.14 11.09
CA LYS A 137 23.28 30.85 12.51
C LYS A 137 23.73 29.41 12.76
N VAL A 138 23.56 28.51 11.79
CA VAL A 138 23.89 27.09 11.91
C VAL A 138 25.27 26.80 11.35
N ILE A 139 26.20 26.34 12.20
CA ILE A 139 27.54 25.93 11.76
C ILE A 139 27.50 24.48 11.27
N ILE A 140 27.55 24.27 9.96
CA ILE A 140 27.60 22.94 9.35
C ILE A 140 29.06 22.49 9.21
N ARG A 141 29.57 21.73 10.21
CA ARG A 141 30.91 21.10 10.13
C ARG A 141 30.88 19.72 9.48
N GLN A 142 29.86 18.95 9.82
CA GLN A 142 29.61 17.63 9.28
C GLN A 142 28.12 17.50 8.96
N GLN A 143 27.80 16.84 7.86
CA GLN A 143 26.42 16.62 7.48
C GLN A 143 25.78 15.60 8.42
N ILE A 144 24.67 15.98 9.07
CA ILE A 144 23.88 15.08 9.91
C ILE A 144 23.27 13.99 9.02
N ARG A 145 23.76 12.76 9.16
CA ARG A 145 23.26 11.58 8.43
C ARG A 145 22.01 10.99 9.09
N THR A 146 21.31 10.14 8.36
CA THR A 146 20.11 9.45 8.87
C THR A 146 20.45 8.53 10.03
N GLU A 147 21.63 7.90 10.05
CA GLU A 147 22.06 7.04 11.14
C GLU A 147 22.08 7.79 12.47
N TYR A 148 22.57 9.04 12.50
CA TYR A 148 22.56 9.85 13.71
C TYR A 148 21.14 10.15 14.22
N LYS A 149 20.20 10.35 13.30
CA LYS A 149 18.78 10.56 13.62
C LYS A 149 18.09 9.30 14.14
N VAL A 150 18.60 8.12 13.80
CA VAL A 150 18.13 6.85 14.36
C VAL A 150 18.80 6.55 15.70
N SER A 151 20.11 6.76 15.80
CA SER A 151 20.90 6.47 17.01
C SER A 151 20.58 7.42 18.16
N PHE A 152 20.35 8.70 17.87
CA PHE A 152 20.00 9.73 18.87
C PHE A 152 18.74 10.46 18.43
N PRO A 153 17.59 9.77 18.46
CA PRO A 153 16.35 10.25 17.87
C PRO A 153 15.79 11.46 18.62
N GLN A 154 16.06 11.57 19.92
CA GLN A 154 15.65 12.70 20.73
C GLN A 154 16.49 13.96 20.50
N LEU A 155 17.72 13.81 19.98
CA LEU A 155 18.66 14.91 19.79
C LEU A 155 18.54 15.52 18.39
N TYR A 156 18.49 14.69 17.35
CA TYR A 156 18.56 15.14 15.97
C TYR A 156 17.19 15.26 15.27
N ASN A 157 16.09 14.89 15.94
CA ASN A 157 14.73 15.09 15.43
C ASN A 157 13.98 16.12 16.28
N SER A 158 13.19 16.97 15.63
CA SER A 158 12.39 18.01 16.30
C SER A 158 11.19 17.45 17.07
N LEU A 159 10.63 16.31 16.63
CA LEU A 159 9.41 15.70 17.20
C LEU A 159 9.52 14.17 17.27
N PRO A 160 10.42 13.62 18.10
CA PRO A 160 10.54 12.17 18.28
C PRO A 160 9.26 11.62 18.94
N ARG A 161 8.47 10.83 18.20
CA ARG A 161 7.27 10.14 18.71
C ARG A 161 7.47 8.64 18.61
N SER A 162 7.04 7.89 19.64
CA SER A 162 7.10 6.42 19.67
C SER A 162 8.50 5.83 19.43
N VAL A 163 9.53 6.38 20.07
CA VAL A 163 10.91 5.87 19.97
C VAL A 163 11.27 5.08 21.24
N HIS A 164 11.99 3.97 21.10
CA HIS A 164 12.39 3.09 22.20
C HIS A 164 13.92 3.07 22.35
N ASP A 165 14.40 3.26 23.58
CA ASP A 165 15.82 3.21 23.93
C ASP A 165 16.21 1.80 24.43
N PRO A 166 17.31 1.20 23.94
CA PRO A 166 17.86 -0.03 24.49
C PRO A 166 18.95 0.26 25.54
N ASP A 167 18.71 -0.15 26.80
CA ASP A 167 19.68 -0.03 27.91
C ASP A 167 20.45 -1.35 28.14
N LEU A 168 21.78 -1.30 28.07
CA LEU A 168 22.69 -2.31 28.66
C LEU A 168 24.05 -1.68 29.04
N PRO A 169 24.60 -1.96 30.25
CA PRO A 169 26.00 -1.72 30.57
C PRO A 169 26.86 -2.96 30.25
N ALA A 170 28.09 -2.72 29.78
CA ALA A 170 28.85 -3.67 28.97
C ALA A 170 30.33 -3.77 29.42
N PHE A 171 30.68 -4.52 30.46
CA PHE A 171 32.12 -4.78 30.73
C PHE A 171 32.39 -6.19 31.29
N TYR A 172 33.07 -7.01 30.48
CA TYR A 172 33.90 -8.18 30.83
C TYR A 172 35.12 -8.14 29.91
N PHE A 173 36.30 -8.51 30.41
CA PHE A 173 37.55 -8.39 29.67
C PHE A 173 37.86 -9.70 28.92
N ASP A 174 37.84 -9.60 27.59
CA ASP A 174 38.00 -10.68 26.60
C ASP A 174 39.49 -10.83 26.20
N PRO A 175 40.03 -12.03 25.94
CA PRO A 175 41.42 -12.23 25.46
C PRO A 175 41.77 -11.61 24.10
N LEU A 176 40.80 -11.09 23.33
CA LEU A 176 41.05 -10.19 22.19
C LEU A 176 41.39 -8.75 22.61
N VAL A 177 41.16 -8.40 23.87
CA VAL A 177 41.51 -7.10 24.43
C VAL A 177 42.99 -7.10 24.76
N ASN A 178 43.71 -6.10 24.23
CA ASN A 178 45.15 -5.96 24.43
C ASN A 178 45.49 -6.10 25.92
N PRO A 179 46.51 -6.90 26.28
CA PRO A 179 46.87 -7.11 27.68
C PRO A 179 47.16 -5.77 28.34
N ILE A 180 46.76 -5.63 29.61
CA ILE A 180 47.14 -4.49 30.43
C ILE A 180 48.65 -4.54 30.59
N SER A 181 49.35 -3.62 29.95
CA SER A 181 50.80 -3.50 30.12
C SER A 181 51.09 -3.01 31.54
N ASN A 182 51.87 -3.77 32.30
CA ASN A 182 52.42 -3.37 33.59
C ASN A 182 53.51 -2.29 33.43
N TYR A 183 53.21 -1.17 32.76
CA TYR A 183 54.03 0.03 32.90
C TYR A 183 53.63 0.66 34.23
N ALA A 184 54.44 0.38 35.25
CA ALA A 184 54.30 0.86 36.61
C ALA A 184 54.01 2.37 36.66
N VAL A 185 52.78 2.71 37.01
CA VAL A 185 52.48 3.95 37.72
C VAL A 185 51.96 3.49 39.07
N VAL A 186 52.80 3.65 40.10
CA VAL A 186 52.41 3.51 41.50
C VAL A 186 51.00 4.08 41.67
N ALA A 187 50.05 3.22 42.06
CA ALA A 187 48.66 3.61 42.17
C ALA A 187 48.54 4.73 43.21
N ARG A 188 48.21 5.96 42.77
CA ARG A 188 48.06 7.14 43.65
C ARG A 188 47.02 6.95 44.76
N ASN A 189 46.17 5.92 44.66
CA ASN A 189 45.10 5.63 45.61
C ASN A 189 45.21 4.22 46.23
N ALA A 190 46.33 3.51 46.08
CA ALA A 190 46.59 2.37 46.94
C ALA A 190 47.18 2.91 48.25
N PRO A 191 46.69 2.51 49.44
CA PRO A 191 47.41 2.79 50.67
C PRO A 191 48.84 2.26 50.52
N LEU A 192 49.84 3.04 50.96
CA LEU A 192 51.27 2.70 50.87
C LEU A 192 51.64 1.44 51.67
N ILE A 193 50.68 0.84 52.36
CA ILE A 193 50.78 -0.35 53.18
C ILE A 193 49.64 -1.24 52.71
N SER A 194 49.95 -2.46 52.26
CA SER A 194 48.90 -3.43 51.94
C SER A 194 48.14 -3.79 53.23
N HIS A 195 46.87 -4.18 53.16
CA HIS A 195 46.14 -4.64 54.35
C HIS A 195 46.83 -5.87 54.99
N GLU A 196 47.62 -6.61 54.23
CA GLU A 196 48.48 -7.68 54.72
C GLU A 196 49.65 -7.12 55.55
N ASP A 197 50.32 -6.06 55.08
CA ASP A 197 51.40 -5.40 55.83
C ASP A 197 50.91 -4.66 57.09
N GLU A 198 49.65 -4.20 57.11
CA GLU A 198 49.03 -3.53 58.26
C GLU A 198 48.63 -4.53 59.37
N VAL A 199 48.36 -5.79 59.00
CA VAL A 199 47.96 -6.86 59.93
C VAL A 199 49.16 -7.74 60.35
N PHE A 200 50.10 -8.00 59.44
CA PHE A 200 51.21 -8.95 59.62
C PHE A 200 52.61 -8.29 59.68
N GLY A 201 52.69 -6.95 59.53
CA GLY A 201 53.94 -6.20 59.51
C GLY A 201 54.75 -6.37 58.21
N PRO A 202 55.71 -5.47 57.93
CA PRO A 202 56.48 -5.52 56.69
C PRO A 202 57.36 -6.78 56.67
N ASN A 203 57.17 -7.61 55.65
CA ASN A 203 57.81 -8.91 55.43
C ASN A 203 57.27 -10.10 56.25
N GLY A 204 55.99 -10.13 56.64
CA GLY A 204 55.30 -11.38 57.04
C GLY A 204 56.11 -12.25 58.01
N ALA A 205 56.80 -11.63 58.97
CA ALA A 205 57.52 -12.32 60.02
C ALA A 205 56.50 -12.67 61.11
N ASP A 206 55.65 -13.64 60.79
CA ASP A 206 54.73 -14.22 61.76
C ASP A 206 55.53 -15.12 62.71
N ASP A 207 55.81 -14.63 63.92
CA ASP A 207 56.30 -15.41 65.08
C ASP A 207 55.21 -16.33 65.68
N TYR A 208 54.07 -16.50 64.98
CA TYR A 208 52.99 -17.43 65.33
C TYR A 208 52.73 -18.38 64.17
N GLU A 209 53.26 -19.59 64.30
CA GLU A 209 53.09 -20.72 63.38
C GLU A 209 51.62 -21.20 63.41
N TRP A 210 50.73 -20.49 62.71
CA TRP A 210 49.39 -20.99 62.42
C TRP A 210 49.45 -21.88 61.18
N GLU A 211 49.58 -23.18 61.42
CA GLU A 211 49.55 -24.18 60.36
C GLU A 211 48.09 -24.57 60.05
N LEU A 212 47.78 -24.71 58.76
CA LEU A 212 46.52 -25.29 58.32
C LEU A 212 46.48 -26.75 58.82
N SER A 213 45.41 -27.15 59.51
CA SER A 213 45.24 -28.54 59.98
C SER A 213 45.39 -29.53 58.81
N ASP A 214 46.08 -30.65 59.02
CA ASP A 214 46.36 -31.68 57.98
C ASP A 214 45.10 -32.22 57.28
N ASP A 215 43.93 -32.07 57.92
CA ASP A 215 42.61 -32.45 57.39
C ASP A 215 42.04 -31.44 56.36
N VAL A 216 42.69 -30.28 56.18
CA VAL A 216 42.20 -29.19 55.32
C VAL A 216 42.99 -29.15 54.01
N GLY A 217 42.50 -29.89 53.02
CA GLY A 217 42.99 -29.84 51.64
C GLY A 217 42.17 -28.91 50.75
N LEU A 218 42.67 -28.65 49.53
CA LEU A 218 41.89 -28.01 48.46
C LEU A 218 40.60 -28.82 48.19
N PHE A 219 39.45 -28.14 48.14
CA PHE A 219 38.11 -28.75 48.05
C PHE A 219 37.91 -29.80 46.92
N LEU A 220 38.75 -29.80 45.88
CA LEU A 220 38.64 -30.66 44.68
C LEU A 220 39.99 -31.26 44.23
N SER A 221 40.91 -31.52 45.16
CA SER A 221 42.25 -32.06 44.84
C SER A 221 42.24 -33.44 44.15
N ASP A 222 41.22 -34.26 44.40
CA ASP A 222 41.08 -35.60 43.81
C ASP A 222 40.56 -35.58 42.35
N SER A 223 39.99 -34.46 41.88
CA SER A 223 39.38 -34.35 40.55
C SER A 223 40.26 -33.58 39.56
N PRO A 224 40.43 -34.05 38.32
CA PRO A 224 41.20 -33.34 37.30
C PRO A 224 40.51 -32.01 36.91
N LEU A 225 41.33 -31.02 36.55
CA LEU A 225 40.86 -29.69 36.15
C LEU A 225 40.00 -29.70 34.87
N GLU A 226 40.32 -30.58 33.92
CA GLU A 226 39.62 -30.69 32.63
C GLU A 226 39.22 -32.14 32.34
N ASN A 227 38.02 -32.30 31.76
CA ASN A 227 37.50 -33.56 31.22
C ASN A 227 37.34 -33.45 29.70
N ASP A 228 37.34 -34.57 28.96
CA ASP A 228 37.16 -34.60 27.49
C ASP A 228 35.91 -33.86 26.97
N ARG A 229 34.91 -33.67 27.84
CA ARG A 229 33.63 -33.00 27.54
C ARG A 229 33.64 -31.50 27.84
N ALA A 230 34.63 -30.99 28.57
CA ALA A 230 34.65 -29.62 29.09
C ALA A 230 34.69 -28.56 27.97
N ALA A 231 35.57 -28.74 26.99
CA ALA A 231 35.68 -27.84 25.84
C ALA A 231 34.37 -27.77 25.03
N ASN A 232 33.74 -28.93 24.82
CA ASN A 232 32.47 -29.03 24.11
C ASN A 232 31.30 -28.40 24.90
N ALA A 233 31.29 -28.51 26.23
CA ALA A 233 30.32 -27.85 27.09
C ALA A 233 30.44 -26.32 27.03
N ILE A 234 31.67 -25.80 27.07
CA ILE A 234 31.94 -24.37 26.92
C ILE A 234 31.49 -23.88 25.53
N ALA A 235 31.71 -24.66 24.47
CA ALA A 235 31.24 -24.32 23.12
C ALA A 235 29.70 -24.30 23.00
N LEU A 236 29.00 -25.18 23.71
CA LEU A 236 27.53 -25.20 23.79
C LEU A 236 26.97 -24.01 24.58
N TRP A 237 27.67 -23.58 25.64
CA TRP A 237 27.26 -22.41 26.43
C TRP A 237 27.09 -21.14 25.58
N TRP A 238 27.96 -20.96 24.57
CA TRP A 238 27.92 -19.82 23.65
C TRP A 238 27.11 -20.08 22.37
N ALA A 239 26.42 -21.23 22.28
CA ALA A 239 25.60 -21.60 21.13
C ALA A 239 24.27 -20.83 21.12
N PRO A 240 23.66 -20.60 19.94
CA PRO A 240 22.34 -20.00 19.87
C PRO A 240 21.27 -20.99 20.33
N ALA A 241 20.19 -20.47 20.92
CA ALA A 241 18.97 -21.24 21.14
C ALA A 241 18.54 -21.97 19.86
N PRO A 242 18.24 -23.28 19.92
CA PRO A 242 17.93 -24.08 21.11
C PRO A 242 19.11 -24.88 21.72
N TYR A 243 20.35 -24.71 21.26
CA TYR A 243 21.49 -25.57 21.66
C TYR A 243 22.16 -25.17 22.97
N ASP A 244 21.79 -24.01 23.52
CA ASP A 244 22.23 -23.49 24.82
C ASP A 244 21.53 -24.20 26.01
N THR A 245 20.45 -24.93 25.75
CA THR A 245 19.65 -25.62 26.78
C THR A 245 19.64 -27.13 26.60
N TRP A 246 19.95 -27.86 27.67
CA TRP A 246 19.85 -29.32 27.81
C TRP A 246 18.42 -29.88 27.98
N LEU A 247 17.47 -29.03 28.39
CA LEU A 247 16.07 -29.38 28.63
C LEU A 247 15.17 -28.43 27.85
N GLY A 248 14.11 -28.95 27.25
CA GLY A 248 13.20 -28.10 26.48
C GLY A 248 11.84 -28.69 26.19
N HIS A 249 10.98 -27.83 25.66
CA HIS A 249 9.71 -28.24 25.07
C HIS A 249 9.89 -28.60 23.60
N THR A 250 9.17 -29.61 23.15
CA THR A 250 9.02 -29.87 21.73
C THR A 250 8.21 -28.74 21.08
N ARG A 251 8.62 -28.37 19.86
CA ARG A 251 7.96 -27.33 19.07
C ARG A 251 7.33 -27.95 17.83
N HIS A 252 6.29 -27.32 17.30
CA HIS A 252 5.79 -27.73 15.99
C HIS A 252 6.85 -27.44 14.93
N ALA A 253 7.01 -28.33 13.95
CA ALA A 253 8.00 -28.20 12.87
C ALA A 253 7.91 -26.84 12.13
N GLN A 254 6.69 -26.31 11.95
CA GLN A 254 6.45 -25.01 11.31
C GLN A 254 6.91 -23.80 12.13
N ASP A 255 6.99 -23.93 13.47
CA ASP A 255 7.38 -22.84 14.37
C ASP A 255 8.90 -22.67 14.43
N VAL A 256 9.65 -23.69 13.98
CA VAL A 256 11.12 -23.69 13.95
C VAL A 256 11.61 -22.87 12.74
N ARG A 257 12.24 -21.72 13.01
CA ARG A 257 12.69 -20.78 11.97
C ARG A 257 14.19 -20.92 11.62
N LEU A 258 14.55 -21.94 10.84
CA LEU A 258 15.92 -22.25 10.37
C LEU A 258 16.66 -21.11 9.64
N VAL A 259 15.96 -20.15 9.04
CA VAL A 259 16.56 -19.07 8.23
C VAL A 259 16.29 -17.68 8.81
N LYS A 260 15.63 -17.62 9.98
CA LYS A 260 15.31 -16.36 10.67
C LYS A 260 16.54 -15.48 10.83
N ASN A 261 17.60 -16.08 11.38
CA ASN A 261 18.83 -15.38 11.69
C ASN A 261 19.50 -14.80 10.43
N ARG A 262 19.27 -15.39 9.25
CA ARG A 262 19.93 -15.00 7.99
C ARG A 262 19.35 -13.77 7.30
N TYR A 263 18.10 -13.40 7.57
CA TYR A 263 17.51 -12.14 7.09
C TYR A 263 17.32 -11.11 8.22
N LEU A 264 17.51 -11.52 9.47
CA LEU A 264 17.61 -10.62 10.64
C LEU A 264 19.04 -10.10 10.85
N GLU A 265 19.99 -10.56 10.05
CA GLU A 265 21.21 -9.81 9.80
C GLU A 265 20.77 -8.48 9.13
N HIS A 266 20.72 -7.45 9.99
CA HIS A 266 19.98 -6.18 10.04
C HIS A 266 18.55 -6.32 10.65
N CYS A 267 18.48 -6.12 12.00
CA CYS A 267 17.35 -5.91 12.95
C CYS A 267 16.55 -7.16 13.46
N PRO A 268 15.84 -7.11 14.62
CA PRO A 268 16.29 -7.14 16.03
C PRO A 268 15.82 -8.40 16.85
N PRO A 269 16.35 -8.65 18.08
CA PRO A 269 15.74 -9.50 19.09
C PRO A 269 15.12 -8.66 20.23
N ASN A 270 13.80 -8.51 20.22
CA ASN A 270 12.89 -8.29 21.37
C ASN A 270 11.69 -7.46 20.92
N GLN A 271 10.74 -8.14 20.29
CA GLN A 271 9.36 -7.70 20.38
C GLN A 271 8.73 -8.53 21.50
N VAL A 272 8.24 -7.86 22.54
CA VAL A 272 7.26 -8.47 23.43
C VAL A 272 6.12 -8.96 22.55
N THR A 273 6.00 -10.28 22.42
CA THR A 273 4.73 -10.87 22.02
C THR A 273 3.70 -10.29 22.96
N LYS A 274 2.80 -9.43 22.46
CA LYS A 274 1.58 -9.08 23.17
C LYS A 274 1.07 -10.38 23.75
N LEU A 275 1.03 -10.45 25.09
CA LEU A 275 0.52 -11.62 25.78
C LEU A 275 -0.80 -11.96 25.10
N PRO A 276 -0.96 -13.18 24.56
CA PRO A 276 -2.19 -13.56 23.91
C PRO A 276 -3.31 -13.26 24.91
N LYS A 277 -4.28 -12.43 24.52
CA LYS A 277 -5.49 -12.25 25.32
C LYS A 277 -6.01 -13.65 25.62
N ALA A 278 -6.18 -13.95 26.91
CA ALA A 278 -6.65 -15.26 27.34
C ALA A 278 -7.99 -15.55 26.65
N MET A 279 -7.98 -16.46 25.68
CA MET A 279 -9.18 -16.96 25.03
C MET A 279 -9.43 -18.39 25.52
N THR A 280 -10.69 -18.74 25.68
CA THR A 280 -11.09 -20.11 26.04
C THR A 280 -10.63 -21.07 24.95
N LYS A 281 -9.87 -22.11 25.33
CA LYS A 281 -9.37 -23.13 24.40
C LYS A 281 -10.55 -23.97 23.90
N LYS A 282 -10.99 -23.73 22.66
CA LYS A 282 -11.99 -24.57 21.97
C LYS A 282 -11.30 -25.48 20.96
N SER A 283 -11.28 -26.79 21.20
CA SER A 283 -10.70 -27.79 20.29
C SER A 283 -11.77 -28.47 19.42
N LEU A 284 -11.85 -28.06 18.16
CA LEU A 284 -12.86 -28.54 17.18
C LEU A 284 -12.80 -30.06 16.99
N PHE A 285 -11.63 -30.66 16.78
CA PHE A 285 -11.55 -32.11 16.54
C PHE A 285 -11.95 -32.95 17.75
N ARG A 286 -11.74 -32.45 18.97
CA ARG A 286 -12.23 -33.13 20.18
C ARG A 286 -13.76 -33.11 20.23
N GLN A 287 -14.37 -32.00 19.81
CA GLN A 287 -15.83 -31.89 19.69
C GLN A 287 -16.37 -32.77 18.56
N LEU A 288 -15.75 -32.78 17.38
CA LEU A 288 -16.16 -33.65 16.27
C LEU A 288 -16.02 -35.13 16.63
N LYS A 289 -14.91 -35.54 17.24
CA LYS A 289 -14.69 -36.93 17.70
C LYS A 289 -15.71 -37.38 18.75
N SER A 290 -16.24 -36.47 19.58
CA SER A 290 -17.31 -36.83 20.53
C SER A 290 -18.65 -37.14 19.86
N THR A 291 -18.83 -36.80 18.58
CA THR A 291 -20.05 -37.11 17.84
C THR A 291 -19.96 -38.48 17.16
N LYS A 292 -21.12 -39.14 17.01
CA LYS A 292 -21.22 -40.46 16.34
C LYS A 292 -20.82 -40.48 14.85
N PHE A 293 -20.70 -39.31 14.23
CA PHE A 293 -20.45 -39.18 12.78
C PHE A 293 -18.97 -39.27 12.41
N PHE A 294 -18.04 -39.15 13.38
CA PHE A 294 -16.61 -39.14 13.11
C PHE A 294 -15.91 -40.30 13.82
N GLN A 295 -15.12 -41.06 13.06
CA GLN A 295 -14.27 -42.14 13.56
C GLN A 295 -12.79 -41.74 13.48
N THR A 296 -11.91 -42.48 14.17
CA THR A 296 -10.46 -42.24 14.16
C THR A 296 -9.74 -43.48 13.65
N THR A 297 -8.84 -43.31 12.69
CA THR A 297 -7.99 -44.37 12.12
C THR A 297 -6.55 -43.83 11.91
N LYS A 298 -5.58 -44.74 11.72
CA LYS A 298 -4.22 -44.42 11.28
C LYS A 298 -4.10 -44.84 9.81
N LEU A 299 -3.71 -43.93 8.93
CA LEU A 299 -3.58 -44.13 7.48
C LEU A 299 -2.24 -43.58 7.02
N ASP A 300 -1.79 -44.01 5.83
CA ASP A 300 -0.66 -43.38 5.18
C ASP A 300 -1.00 -41.94 4.76
N TRP A 301 0.01 -41.07 4.73
CA TRP A 301 -0.17 -39.67 4.39
C TRP A 301 -0.62 -39.48 2.94
N VAL A 302 -0.13 -40.31 2.00
CA VAL A 302 -0.51 -40.23 0.58
C VAL A 302 -1.95 -40.69 0.39
N GLU A 303 -2.35 -41.77 1.07
CA GLU A 303 -3.73 -42.25 1.10
C GLU A 303 -4.70 -41.16 1.59
N ALA A 304 -4.39 -40.55 2.74
CA ALA A 304 -5.20 -39.45 3.28
C ALA A 304 -5.24 -38.24 2.33
N GLY A 305 -4.12 -37.92 1.66
CA GLY A 305 -4.03 -36.84 0.68
C GLY A 305 -4.91 -37.06 -0.55
N LEU A 306 -4.90 -38.28 -1.11
CA LEU A 306 -5.76 -38.67 -2.23
C LEU A 306 -7.24 -38.61 -1.85
N GLN A 307 -7.59 -39.08 -0.65
CA GLN A 307 -8.96 -38.99 -0.13
C GLN A 307 -9.43 -37.54 -0.02
N VAL A 308 -8.60 -36.62 0.49
CA VAL A 308 -8.95 -35.19 0.58
C VAL A 308 -9.15 -34.57 -0.80
N CYS A 309 -8.32 -34.90 -1.78
CA CYS A 309 -8.46 -34.41 -3.15
C CYS A 309 -9.76 -34.90 -3.81
N ARG A 310 -10.07 -36.20 -3.66
CA ARG A 310 -11.31 -36.80 -4.18
C ARG A 310 -12.55 -36.20 -3.52
N GLN A 311 -12.54 -36.04 -2.19
CA GLN A 311 -13.64 -35.39 -1.46
C GLN A 311 -13.83 -33.95 -1.89
N GLY A 312 -12.74 -33.19 -2.05
CA GLY A 312 -12.78 -31.80 -2.51
C GLY A 312 -13.36 -31.66 -3.92
N TYR A 313 -12.97 -32.52 -4.85
CA TYR A 313 -13.50 -32.56 -6.21
C TYR A 313 -15.01 -32.81 -6.19
N ASN A 314 -15.43 -33.89 -5.52
CA ASN A 314 -16.85 -34.27 -5.42
C ASN A 314 -17.69 -33.17 -4.75
N MET A 315 -17.16 -32.47 -3.75
CA MET A 315 -17.85 -31.35 -3.09
C MET A 315 -18.08 -30.17 -4.05
N LEU A 316 -17.08 -29.82 -4.85
CA LEU A 316 -17.20 -28.72 -5.82
C LEU A 316 -18.11 -29.10 -6.98
N ASP A 317 -17.95 -30.31 -7.52
CA ASP A 317 -18.74 -30.85 -8.60
C ASP A 317 -20.23 -30.97 -8.22
N PHE A 318 -20.51 -31.48 -7.01
CA PHE A 318 -21.87 -31.49 -6.46
C PHE A 318 -22.45 -30.07 -6.35
N SER A 319 -21.65 -29.06 -6.00
CA SER A 319 -22.12 -27.68 -5.94
C SER A 319 -22.46 -27.10 -7.32
N ILE A 320 -21.76 -27.52 -8.38
CA ILE A 320 -22.04 -27.16 -9.77
C ILE A 320 -23.35 -27.80 -10.23
N HIS A 321 -23.51 -29.10 -9.99
CA HIS A 321 -24.71 -29.86 -10.34
C HIS A 321 -25.95 -29.41 -9.56
N HIS A 322 -25.83 -29.11 -8.27
CA HIS A 322 -26.94 -28.59 -7.47
C HIS A 322 -27.42 -27.20 -7.95
N LYS A 323 -26.56 -26.42 -8.61
CA LYS A 323 -26.96 -25.17 -9.27
C LYS A 323 -27.46 -25.36 -10.71
N ASN A 324 -27.59 -26.61 -11.17
CA ASN A 324 -27.99 -26.99 -12.52
C ASN A 324 -27.09 -26.37 -13.62
N LEU A 325 -25.79 -26.26 -13.35
CA LEU A 325 -24.81 -25.68 -14.27
C LEU A 325 -24.13 -26.75 -15.13
N ASN A 326 -24.92 -27.56 -15.83
CA ASN A 326 -24.45 -28.74 -16.58
C ASN A 326 -23.47 -28.42 -17.73
N TYR A 327 -23.37 -27.15 -18.13
CA TYR A 327 -22.43 -26.68 -19.15
C TYR A 327 -21.01 -26.42 -18.60
N LEU A 328 -20.82 -26.60 -17.30
CA LEU A 328 -19.59 -26.28 -16.60
C LEU A 328 -18.93 -27.58 -16.15
N HIS A 329 -17.79 -27.90 -16.77
CA HIS A 329 -16.96 -29.04 -16.39
C HIS A 329 -15.85 -28.57 -15.43
N LEU A 330 -15.70 -29.29 -14.32
CA LEU A 330 -14.56 -29.20 -13.42
C LEU A 330 -13.60 -30.33 -13.80
N ASP A 331 -12.36 -30.00 -14.14
CA ASP A 331 -11.35 -31.02 -14.41
C ASP A 331 -10.74 -31.58 -13.08
N TYR A 332 -10.02 -32.70 -13.14
CA TYR A 332 -9.45 -33.32 -11.94
C TYR A 332 -8.28 -32.52 -11.32
N ASN A 333 -7.74 -31.57 -12.09
CA ASN A 333 -6.78 -30.56 -11.62
C ASN A 333 -7.47 -29.30 -11.07
N MET A 334 -8.79 -29.35 -10.86
CA MET A 334 -9.63 -28.31 -10.23
C MET A 334 -9.71 -26.99 -11.02
N ASN A 335 -9.50 -27.02 -12.32
CA ASN A 335 -9.77 -25.91 -13.24
C ASN A 335 -11.20 -25.95 -13.75
N LEU A 336 -11.70 -24.75 -14.05
CA LEU A 336 -13.06 -24.52 -14.52
C LEU A 336 -13.03 -23.96 -15.94
N ALA A 337 -13.62 -24.66 -16.90
CA ALA A 337 -13.49 -24.36 -18.34
C ALA A 337 -14.08 -23.00 -18.82
N ARG A 338 -14.78 -22.23 -17.97
CA ARG A 338 -15.32 -20.89 -18.32
C ARG A 338 -15.23 -19.85 -17.20
N LYS A 339 -14.67 -18.67 -17.54
CA LYS A 339 -14.54 -17.47 -16.66
C LYS A 339 -15.84 -16.69 -16.39
N LYS A 340 -17.01 -17.11 -16.93
CA LYS A 340 -18.29 -16.35 -16.90
C LYS A 340 -19.40 -16.99 -16.05
N SER A 341 -19.14 -18.08 -15.33
CA SER A 341 -20.11 -18.58 -14.34
C SER A 341 -20.07 -17.68 -13.10
N HIS A 342 -21.23 -17.30 -12.57
CA HIS A 342 -21.39 -16.32 -11.48
C HIS A 342 -21.05 -16.93 -10.10
N PHE A 343 -19.97 -17.69 -10.01
CA PHE A 343 -19.47 -18.14 -8.72
C PHE A 343 -18.77 -16.99 -8.00
N GLY A 344 -19.02 -16.86 -6.70
CA GLY A 344 -18.35 -15.85 -5.89
C GLY A 344 -16.91 -16.23 -5.58
N ASN A 345 -16.14 -15.28 -5.05
CA ASN A 345 -14.75 -15.49 -4.64
C ASN A 345 -14.55 -16.65 -3.66
N ALA A 346 -15.58 -17.06 -2.92
CA ALA A 346 -15.51 -18.19 -1.98
C ALA A 346 -15.30 -19.54 -2.70
N PHE A 347 -16.05 -19.78 -3.78
CA PHE A 347 -15.95 -21.00 -4.58
C PHE A 347 -14.60 -21.08 -5.30
N TYR A 348 -14.22 -20.00 -6.00
CA TYR A 348 -12.92 -19.94 -6.69
C TYR A 348 -11.75 -20.07 -5.72
N LEU A 349 -11.79 -19.42 -4.56
CA LEU A 349 -10.73 -19.56 -3.56
C LEU A 349 -10.66 -21.01 -3.02
N CYS A 350 -11.78 -21.72 -2.91
CA CYS A 350 -11.82 -23.14 -2.53
C CYS A 350 -11.19 -24.02 -3.60
N SER A 351 -11.60 -23.87 -4.85
CA SER A 351 -11.06 -24.60 -6.00
C SER A 351 -9.55 -24.46 -6.09
N GLU A 352 -9.03 -23.24 -6.02
CA GLU A 352 -7.60 -22.99 -6.13
C GLU A 352 -6.81 -23.47 -4.88
N THR A 353 -7.46 -23.53 -3.71
CA THR A 353 -6.86 -24.13 -2.50
C THR A 353 -6.76 -25.64 -2.64
N LEU A 354 -7.79 -26.29 -3.19
CA LEU A 354 -7.81 -27.73 -3.48
C LEU A 354 -6.85 -28.10 -4.62
N ARG A 355 -6.70 -27.22 -5.62
CA ARG A 355 -5.70 -27.35 -6.67
C ARG A 355 -4.29 -27.38 -6.08
N LEU A 356 -4.02 -26.51 -5.12
CA LEU A 356 -2.73 -26.49 -4.44
C LEU A 356 -2.48 -27.77 -3.63
N THR A 357 -3.48 -28.27 -2.90
CA THR A 357 -3.35 -29.57 -2.21
C THR A 357 -3.08 -30.69 -3.19
N LYS A 358 -3.80 -30.72 -4.32
CA LYS A 358 -3.65 -31.73 -5.37
C LYS A 358 -2.23 -31.75 -5.93
N LEU A 359 -1.70 -30.58 -6.32
CA LEU A 359 -0.31 -30.46 -6.81
C LEU A 359 0.74 -30.99 -5.81
N VAL A 360 0.52 -30.80 -4.51
CA VAL A 360 1.42 -31.30 -3.48
C VAL A 360 1.29 -32.82 -3.31
N VAL A 361 0.07 -33.34 -3.24
CA VAL A 361 -0.19 -34.78 -3.10
C VAL A 361 0.35 -35.55 -4.32
N ASP A 362 0.10 -35.04 -5.53
CA ASP A 362 0.53 -35.68 -6.78
C ASP A 362 2.06 -35.79 -6.90
N VAL A 363 2.79 -34.80 -6.39
CA VAL A 363 4.25 -34.83 -6.31
C VAL A 363 4.73 -35.98 -5.42
N HIS A 364 4.02 -36.27 -4.33
CA HIS A 364 4.30 -37.43 -3.47
C HIS A 364 3.84 -38.75 -4.10
N VAL A 365 2.73 -38.76 -4.83
CA VAL A 365 2.25 -39.95 -5.56
C VAL A 365 3.29 -40.37 -6.60
N GLN A 366 3.83 -39.44 -7.40
CA GLN A 366 4.87 -39.76 -8.38
C GLN A 366 6.16 -40.30 -7.74
N PHE A 367 6.51 -39.83 -6.54
CA PHE A 367 7.62 -40.40 -5.77
C PHE A 367 7.32 -41.83 -5.30
N ARG A 368 6.11 -42.09 -4.80
CA ARG A 368 5.70 -43.44 -4.37
C ARG A 368 5.59 -44.44 -5.53
N LEU A 369 5.21 -43.98 -6.72
CA LEU A 369 5.17 -44.80 -7.94
C LEU A 369 6.57 -45.12 -8.51
N GLY A 370 7.65 -44.62 -7.91
CA GLY A 370 9.01 -44.86 -8.39
C GLY A 370 9.43 -43.98 -9.59
N THR A 371 8.57 -43.10 -10.08
CA THR A 371 8.83 -42.28 -11.29
C THR A 371 9.79 -41.11 -11.06
N VAL A 372 9.92 -40.65 -9.82
CA VAL A 372 10.68 -39.44 -9.43
C VAL A 372 11.55 -39.75 -8.23
N ASN A 373 12.81 -39.29 -8.24
CA ASN A 373 13.75 -39.54 -7.15
C ASN A 373 13.49 -38.61 -5.95
N ALA A 374 13.94 -38.98 -4.74
CA ALA A 374 13.75 -38.17 -3.53
C ALA A 374 14.30 -36.72 -3.64
N PHE A 375 15.42 -36.52 -4.35
CA PHE A 375 15.96 -35.18 -4.61
C PHE A 375 15.07 -34.33 -5.53
N GLN A 376 14.44 -34.95 -6.52
CA GLN A 376 13.51 -34.29 -7.43
C GLN A 376 12.18 -33.98 -6.73
N LEU A 377 11.70 -34.88 -5.85
CA LEU A 377 10.58 -34.63 -4.95
C LEU A 377 10.84 -33.36 -4.12
N ALA A 378 12.01 -33.25 -3.49
CA ALA A 378 12.35 -32.08 -2.67
C ALA A 378 12.45 -30.78 -3.48
N ASP A 379 12.99 -30.80 -4.71
CA ASP A 379 13.00 -29.64 -5.61
C ASP A 379 11.58 -29.27 -6.07
N ALA A 380 10.73 -30.25 -6.35
CA ALA A 380 9.32 -30.05 -6.69
C ALA A 380 8.54 -29.39 -5.53
N LEU A 381 8.72 -29.90 -4.30
CA LEU A 381 8.11 -29.31 -3.10
C LEU A 381 8.60 -27.88 -2.79
N GLN A 382 9.81 -27.52 -3.21
CA GLN A 382 10.31 -26.14 -3.14
C GLN A 382 9.77 -25.29 -4.30
N TYR A 383 9.58 -25.87 -5.48
CA TYR A 383 9.10 -25.16 -6.66
C TYR A 383 7.65 -24.70 -6.51
N THR A 384 6.77 -25.57 -5.99
CA THR A 384 5.35 -25.31 -5.78
C THR A 384 5.06 -24.01 -5.00
N PRO A 385 5.55 -23.82 -3.75
CA PRO A 385 5.27 -22.62 -2.94
C PRO A 385 5.82 -21.33 -3.53
N VAL A 386 6.97 -21.40 -4.21
CA VAL A 386 7.63 -20.25 -4.82
C VAL A 386 6.86 -19.75 -6.05
N HIS A 387 6.28 -20.66 -6.83
CA HIS A 387 5.64 -20.35 -8.11
C HIS A 387 4.13 -20.47 -8.06
N VAL A 388 3.50 -20.37 -6.89
CA VAL A 388 2.03 -20.44 -6.78
C VAL A 388 1.30 -19.41 -7.61
N GLY A 389 1.83 -18.19 -7.74
CA GLY A 389 1.19 -17.20 -8.62
C GLY A 389 1.19 -17.58 -10.11
N ALA A 390 2.02 -18.55 -10.53
CA ALA A 390 2.09 -19.04 -11.90
C ALA A 390 1.38 -20.40 -12.06
N LEU A 391 1.50 -21.28 -11.07
CA LEU A 391 0.84 -22.60 -11.07
C LEU A 391 -0.66 -22.51 -10.77
N ILE A 392 -1.08 -21.46 -10.04
CA ILE A 392 -2.42 -21.35 -9.46
C ILE A 392 -2.87 -19.89 -9.53
N ASP A 393 -4.16 -19.65 -9.76
CA ASP A 393 -4.72 -18.30 -9.96
C ASP A 393 -5.36 -17.73 -8.67
N MET A 394 -4.93 -18.18 -7.49
CA MET A 394 -5.48 -17.78 -6.17
C MET A 394 -5.50 -16.26 -5.91
N TYR A 395 -4.59 -15.51 -6.53
CA TYR A 395 -4.51 -14.06 -6.35
C TYR A 395 -5.68 -13.31 -7.00
N ARG A 396 -6.38 -13.93 -7.96
CA ARG A 396 -7.57 -13.33 -8.58
C ARG A 396 -8.74 -13.18 -7.59
N PRO A 397 -9.21 -14.23 -6.89
CA PRO A 397 -10.25 -14.07 -5.88
C PRO A 397 -9.75 -13.35 -4.61
N LYS A 398 -8.44 -13.37 -4.32
CA LYS A 398 -7.85 -12.68 -3.16
C LYS A 398 -6.46 -12.08 -3.45
N TYR A 399 -6.44 -10.82 -3.87
CA TYR A 399 -5.20 -10.13 -4.24
C TYR A 399 -4.20 -9.94 -3.10
N LYS A 400 -4.66 -9.85 -1.84
CA LYS A 400 -3.77 -9.74 -0.65
C LYS A 400 -2.79 -10.93 -0.53
N LEU A 401 -3.04 -12.05 -1.21
CA LEU A 401 -2.10 -13.18 -1.31
C LEU A 401 -0.77 -12.80 -1.97
N MET A 402 -0.73 -11.69 -2.73
CA MET A 402 0.50 -11.19 -3.35
C MET A 402 1.61 -10.90 -2.33
N CYS A 403 1.27 -10.55 -1.09
CA CYS A 403 2.27 -10.40 -0.03
C CYS A 403 3.05 -11.70 0.21
N GLN A 404 2.35 -12.84 0.28
CA GLN A 404 2.95 -14.17 0.47
C GLN A 404 3.74 -14.60 -0.76
N VAL A 405 3.21 -14.38 -1.96
CA VAL A 405 3.91 -14.73 -3.21
C VAL A 405 5.23 -13.97 -3.32
N ARG A 406 5.26 -12.68 -2.95
CA ARG A 406 6.50 -11.89 -2.88
C ARG A 406 7.46 -12.44 -1.84
N MET A 407 6.97 -12.70 -0.62
CA MET A 407 7.78 -13.27 0.46
C MET A 407 8.42 -14.63 0.09
N CYS A 408 7.68 -15.54 -0.55
CA CYS A 408 8.23 -16.81 -1.04
C CYS A 408 9.33 -16.60 -2.10
N LYS A 409 9.17 -15.59 -2.97
CA LYS A 409 10.21 -15.23 -3.97
C LYS A 409 11.44 -14.65 -3.28
N ASP A 410 11.28 -13.79 -2.29
CA ASP A 410 12.38 -13.21 -1.52
C ASP A 410 13.17 -14.30 -0.79
N LEU A 411 12.48 -15.26 -0.16
CA LEU A 411 13.10 -16.44 0.44
C LEU A 411 13.81 -17.33 -0.57
N LYS A 412 13.26 -17.50 -1.78
CA LYS A 412 13.96 -18.19 -2.87
C LYS A 412 15.26 -17.48 -3.21
N HIS A 413 15.26 -16.16 -3.38
CA HIS A 413 16.47 -15.41 -3.70
C HIS A 413 17.52 -15.58 -2.60
N LEU A 414 17.13 -15.37 -1.34
CA LEU A 414 18.00 -15.55 -0.17
C LEU A 414 18.65 -16.94 -0.15
N MET A 415 17.87 -17.99 -0.42
CA MET A 415 18.39 -19.36 -0.45
C MET A 415 19.25 -19.67 -1.66
N TYR A 416 18.82 -19.27 -2.85
CA TYR A 416 19.50 -19.66 -4.08
C TYR A 416 20.87 -19.01 -4.19
N TYR A 417 21.03 -17.78 -3.69
CA TYR A 417 22.35 -17.15 -3.60
C TYR A 417 23.32 -17.91 -2.69
N ARG A 418 22.83 -18.54 -1.61
CA ARG A 418 23.68 -19.29 -0.67
C ARG A 418 23.89 -20.76 -1.05
N ILE A 419 22.91 -21.40 -1.67
CA ILE A 419 23.03 -22.80 -2.10
C ILE A 419 23.93 -22.90 -3.33
N ASN A 420 23.85 -21.93 -4.24
CA ASN A 420 24.61 -21.91 -5.51
C ASN A 420 25.96 -21.18 -5.38
N THR A 421 26.62 -21.27 -4.22
CA THR A 421 27.97 -20.72 -4.01
C THR A 421 29.04 -21.81 -4.07
N GLY A 422 30.21 -21.44 -4.60
CA GLY A 422 31.37 -22.33 -4.76
C GLY A 422 31.23 -23.21 -6.01
N PRO A 423 31.39 -24.54 -5.91
CA PRO A 423 31.34 -25.44 -7.06
C PRO A 423 29.91 -25.69 -7.60
N VAL A 424 28.87 -25.29 -6.86
CA VAL A 424 27.46 -25.51 -7.23
C VAL A 424 26.96 -24.40 -8.14
N GLY A 425 26.69 -24.72 -9.41
CA GLY A 425 26.21 -23.77 -10.42
C GLY A 425 24.73 -23.36 -10.31
N LYS A 426 24.32 -22.42 -11.17
CA LYS A 426 22.91 -22.03 -11.35
C LYS A 426 22.15 -23.14 -12.08
N GLY A 427 21.03 -23.58 -11.53
CA GLY A 427 20.21 -24.66 -12.10
C GLY A 427 19.17 -25.19 -11.09
N PRO A 428 18.24 -26.06 -11.54
CA PRO A 428 17.32 -26.78 -10.65
C PRO A 428 18.09 -27.73 -9.71
N GLY A 429 17.42 -28.26 -8.68
CA GLY A 429 18.02 -29.14 -7.67
C GLY A 429 18.22 -28.47 -6.30
N CYS A 430 17.48 -27.41 -6.00
CA CYS A 430 17.52 -26.74 -4.70
C CYS A 430 16.32 -27.18 -3.84
N GLY A 431 16.36 -28.40 -3.29
CA GLY A 431 15.25 -29.01 -2.54
C GLY A 431 15.09 -28.56 -1.07
N PHE A 432 15.22 -27.25 -0.77
CA PHE A 432 15.08 -26.73 0.60
C PHE A 432 13.68 -26.13 0.85
N TRP A 433 12.66 -26.99 0.85
CA TRP A 433 11.24 -26.62 0.82
C TRP A 433 10.66 -26.10 2.14
N VAL A 434 11.31 -26.39 3.27
CA VAL A 434 10.84 -26.02 4.62
C VAL A 434 10.52 -24.53 4.75
N LEU A 435 11.24 -23.65 4.06
CA LEU A 435 11.03 -22.20 4.13
C LEU A 435 9.75 -21.74 3.45
N GLY A 436 9.48 -22.27 2.26
CA GLY A 436 8.20 -22.05 1.60
C GLY A 436 7.10 -22.56 2.52
N TRP A 437 7.28 -23.73 3.11
CA TRP A 437 6.27 -24.44 3.91
C TRP A 437 6.09 -23.95 5.35
N ARG A 438 6.59 -22.77 5.73
CA ARG A 438 6.36 -22.19 7.07
C ARG A 438 5.06 -21.43 7.20
N SER A 439 4.63 -21.26 8.46
CA SER A 439 3.46 -20.46 8.87
C SER A 439 3.43 -19.05 8.27
N ASP A 440 4.61 -18.48 8.02
CA ASP A 440 4.76 -17.11 7.57
C ASP A 440 4.62 -17.00 6.03
N CYS A 441 4.77 -18.12 5.30
CA CYS A 441 4.84 -18.15 3.84
C CYS A 441 3.71 -18.93 3.14
N PHE A 442 3.45 -20.21 3.48
CA PHE A 442 2.67 -21.06 2.55
C PHE A 442 1.58 -22.00 3.10
N PRO A 443 1.71 -22.83 4.14
CA PRO A 443 0.61 -23.73 4.51
C PRO A 443 -0.45 -23.06 5.39
N CYS A 444 -0.37 -21.74 5.63
CA CYS A 444 -1.45 -21.03 6.32
C CYS A 444 -2.68 -20.77 5.43
N VAL A 445 -2.70 -21.14 4.14
CA VAL A 445 -3.96 -21.22 3.40
C VAL A 445 -4.64 -22.57 3.63
N ILE A 446 -3.95 -23.70 3.49
CA ILE A 446 -4.59 -25.03 3.55
C ILE A 446 -4.68 -25.56 4.99
N LEU A 447 -3.60 -25.47 5.77
CA LEU A 447 -3.54 -26.07 7.11
C LEU A 447 -4.24 -25.21 8.18
N SER A 448 -4.32 -23.88 7.99
CA SER A 448 -5.03 -23.00 8.93
C SER A 448 -6.56 -23.04 8.77
N LEU A 449 -7.03 -23.48 7.60
CA LEU A 449 -8.44 -23.75 7.35
C LEU A 449 -8.94 -24.97 8.13
N PHE A 450 -8.10 -25.98 8.37
CA PHE A 450 -8.53 -27.24 8.98
C PHE A 450 -7.97 -27.53 10.38
N LEU A 451 -6.71 -27.20 10.72
CA LEU A 451 -6.11 -27.66 11.98
C LEU A 451 -6.26 -26.67 13.15
N ASN A 452 -6.98 -27.11 14.17
CA ASN A 452 -7.34 -26.31 15.33
C ASN A 452 -6.34 -26.47 16.49
N ASN A 453 -5.12 -25.94 16.34
CA ASN A 453 -4.12 -25.94 17.42
C ASN A 453 -3.69 -24.51 17.78
N GLY A 454 -4.04 -24.10 19.00
CA GLY A 454 -4.00 -22.75 19.53
C GLY A 454 -2.61 -22.25 19.96
N LYS A 455 -1.72 -22.01 18.99
CA LYS A 455 -0.59 -21.09 19.18
C LYS A 455 -0.60 -20.07 18.04
N HIS A 456 -0.97 -18.84 18.38
CA HIS A 456 -1.14 -17.74 17.42
C HIS A 456 0.14 -16.92 17.34
N THR A 457 0.84 -17.02 16.20
CA THR A 457 1.60 -15.88 15.68
C THR A 457 1.30 -15.76 14.19
N PHE A 458 1.11 -14.51 13.76
CA PHE A 458 0.77 -13.99 12.43
C PHE A 458 -0.71 -13.90 12.00
N TYR A 459 -1.03 -12.65 11.62
CA TYR A 459 -2.31 -11.98 11.41
C TYR A 459 -3.26 -12.63 10.37
N LEU A 460 -2.81 -13.64 9.61
CA LEU A 460 -3.63 -14.36 8.63
C LEU A 460 -4.34 -15.59 9.19
N ARG A 461 -3.91 -16.14 10.33
CA ARG A 461 -4.52 -17.33 10.95
C ARG A 461 -5.95 -17.07 11.44
N THR A 462 -6.27 -15.82 11.76
CA THR A 462 -7.61 -15.38 12.22
C THR A 462 -8.44 -14.79 11.07
N ALA A 463 -7.82 -14.01 10.17
CA ALA A 463 -8.54 -13.30 9.10
C ALA A 463 -8.95 -14.19 7.91
N LEU A 464 -8.21 -15.28 7.61
CA LEU A 464 -8.64 -16.28 6.61
C LEU A 464 -9.68 -17.24 7.17
N ARG A 465 -9.47 -17.74 8.40
CA ARG A 465 -10.36 -18.70 9.07
C ARG A 465 -11.78 -18.16 9.26
N LEU A 466 -11.92 -16.91 9.72
CA LEU A 466 -13.24 -16.30 9.96
C LEU A 466 -13.94 -15.78 8.71
N ASN A 467 -13.22 -15.48 7.63
CA ASN A 467 -13.86 -14.98 6.40
C ASN A 467 -14.13 -16.10 5.40
N TYR A 468 -13.27 -17.11 5.28
CA TYR A 468 -13.43 -18.15 4.27
C TYR A 468 -14.47 -19.21 4.68
N LEU A 469 -14.33 -19.80 5.87
CA LEU A 469 -15.33 -20.76 6.37
C LEU A 469 -16.69 -20.10 6.57
N LEU A 470 -16.72 -18.83 6.99
CA LEU A 470 -17.96 -18.06 7.06
C LEU A 470 -18.52 -17.73 5.69
N ARG A 471 -17.69 -17.42 4.68
CA ARG A 471 -18.18 -17.19 3.30
C ARG A 471 -18.68 -18.47 2.64
N LEU A 472 -18.03 -19.61 2.87
CA LEU A 472 -18.54 -20.92 2.44
C LEU A 472 -19.81 -21.28 3.21
N GLY A 473 -19.83 -21.07 4.52
CA GLY A 473 -21.03 -21.24 5.35
C GLY A 473 -22.19 -20.38 4.86
N ASN A 474 -21.95 -19.11 4.56
CA ASN A 474 -22.94 -18.19 4.00
C ASN A 474 -23.34 -18.58 2.57
N LEU A 475 -22.40 -19.09 1.76
CA LEU A 475 -22.70 -19.58 0.41
C LEU A 475 -23.63 -20.80 0.49
N LEU A 476 -23.34 -21.75 1.39
CA LEU A 476 -24.17 -22.93 1.62
C LEU A 476 -25.51 -22.55 2.24
N ALA A 477 -25.54 -21.67 3.24
CA ALA A 477 -26.78 -21.16 3.83
C ALA A 477 -27.64 -20.47 2.78
N HIS A 478 -27.08 -19.59 1.95
CA HIS A 478 -27.83 -18.99 0.84
C HIS A 478 -28.29 -20.00 -0.22
N GLN A 479 -27.54 -21.09 -0.42
CA GLN A 479 -27.90 -22.13 -1.37
C GLN A 479 -29.04 -23.02 -0.88
N PHE A 480 -29.05 -23.35 0.43
CA PHE A 480 -30.06 -24.23 1.04
C PHE A 480 -31.26 -23.48 1.60
N GLU A 481 -31.04 -22.36 2.29
CA GLU A 481 -32.07 -21.54 2.94
C GLU A 481 -32.61 -20.43 2.00
N GLY A 482 -31.85 -20.08 0.96
CA GLY A 482 -32.18 -18.98 0.04
C GLY A 482 -31.72 -17.60 0.51
N PRO A 483 -31.81 -16.56 -0.33
CA PRO A 483 -31.48 -15.19 0.06
C PRO A 483 -32.63 -14.51 0.83
N ASN A 484 -32.31 -13.96 2.00
CA ASN A 484 -33.22 -13.10 2.77
C ASN A 484 -33.39 -11.75 2.08
N SER A 485 -34.49 -11.57 1.32
CA SER A 485 -34.72 -10.38 0.48
C SER A 485 -34.90 -9.06 1.24
N LYS A 486 -35.32 -9.10 2.51
CA LYS A 486 -35.62 -7.90 3.34
C LYS A 486 -34.94 -7.88 4.72
N GLY A 487 -34.12 -8.88 5.06
CA GLY A 487 -33.62 -9.07 6.43
C GLY A 487 -32.51 -8.11 6.85
N ILE A 488 -31.80 -7.50 5.91
CA ILE A 488 -30.63 -6.64 6.19
C ILE A 488 -30.88 -5.26 5.61
N ALA A 489 -30.94 -4.24 6.47
CA ALA A 489 -30.96 -2.85 6.05
C ALA A 489 -29.67 -2.52 5.30
N LYS A 490 -29.82 -2.01 4.06
CA LYS A 490 -28.67 -1.63 3.23
C LYS A 490 -28.08 -0.31 3.77
N PRO A 491 -26.77 -0.24 4.05
CA PRO A 491 -26.15 1.01 4.46
C PRO A 491 -26.20 2.04 3.32
N VAL A 492 -26.25 3.32 3.68
CA VAL A 492 -26.25 4.43 2.73
C VAL A 492 -24.83 4.61 2.20
N THR A 493 -24.62 4.22 0.95
CA THR A 493 -23.35 4.43 0.24
C THR A 493 -23.39 5.74 -0.53
N LYS A 494 -22.23 6.21 -1.01
CA LYS A 494 -22.09 7.48 -1.75
C LYS A 494 -23.13 7.67 -2.87
N GLN A 495 -23.48 6.60 -3.59
CA GLN A 495 -24.48 6.63 -4.67
C GLN A 495 -25.90 7.00 -4.19
N ARG A 496 -26.22 6.68 -2.94
CA ARG A 496 -27.58 6.83 -2.38
C ARG A 496 -27.71 8.02 -1.43
N VAL A 497 -26.64 8.78 -1.18
CA VAL A 497 -26.64 9.89 -0.21
C VAL A 497 -27.73 10.91 -0.55
N GLU A 498 -27.79 11.38 -1.79
CA GLU A 498 -28.80 12.37 -2.21
C GLU A 498 -30.23 11.79 -2.17
N SER A 499 -30.43 10.58 -2.71
CA SER A 499 -31.74 9.93 -2.68
C SER A 499 -32.25 9.62 -1.26
N HIS A 500 -31.33 9.32 -0.35
CA HIS A 500 -31.67 9.04 1.05
C HIS A 500 -32.00 10.33 1.79
N PHE A 501 -31.25 11.40 1.53
CA PHE A 501 -31.55 12.73 2.05
C PHE A 501 -32.94 13.21 1.62
N ASP A 502 -33.31 13.04 0.35
CA ASP A 502 -34.65 13.39 -0.13
C ASP A 502 -35.75 12.56 0.54
N LEU A 503 -35.49 11.27 0.81
CA LEU A 503 -36.42 10.37 1.50
C LEU A 503 -36.61 10.76 2.96
N GLU A 504 -35.51 11.06 3.67
CA GLU A 504 -35.54 11.53 5.06
C GLU A 504 -36.22 12.90 5.18
N LEU A 505 -35.91 13.84 4.28
CA LEU A 505 -36.55 15.16 4.22
C LEU A 505 -38.06 15.04 4.00
N CYS A 506 -38.48 14.22 3.04
CA CYS A 506 -39.90 13.99 2.79
C CYS A 506 -40.59 13.33 4.00
N ALA A 507 -39.93 12.38 4.66
CA ALA A 507 -40.47 11.73 5.85
C ALA A 507 -40.61 12.70 7.02
N ALA A 508 -39.60 13.54 7.28
CA ALA A 508 -39.62 14.56 8.33
C ALA A 508 -40.75 15.57 8.11
N VAL A 509 -40.84 16.13 6.89
CA VAL A 509 -41.93 17.07 6.54
C VAL A 509 -43.30 16.41 6.64
N THR A 510 -43.43 15.15 6.22
CA THR A 510 -44.70 14.41 6.36
C THR A 510 -45.10 14.23 7.82
N HIS A 511 -44.15 13.90 8.69
CA HIS A 511 -44.38 13.78 10.13
C HIS A 511 -44.85 15.11 10.74
N ASP A 512 -44.18 16.21 10.40
CA ASP A 512 -44.55 17.55 10.88
C ASP A 512 -45.94 17.99 10.40
N ILE A 513 -46.29 17.71 9.15
CA ILE A 513 -47.62 17.96 8.60
C ILE A 513 -48.69 17.18 9.37
N LEU A 514 -48.45 15.90 9.63
CA LEU A 514 -49.42 15.05 10.34
C LEU A 514 -49.63 15.48 11.80
N ASN A 515 -48.60 16.05 12.43
CA ASN A 515 -48.66 16.57 13.80
C ASN A 515 -49.32 17.95 13.90
N THR A 516 -49.15 18.79 12.87
CA THR A 516 -49.72 20.15 12.84
C THR A 516 -51.18 20.17 12.37
N MET A 517 -51.64 19.18 11.61
CA MET A 517 -53.02 19.12 11.10
C MET A 517 -54.01 18.53 12.12
N PRO A 518 -55.23 19.09 12.24
CA PRO A 518 -56.30 18.48 13.02
C PRO A 518 -56.77 17.14 12.41
N GLU A 519 -57.26 16.23 13.27
CA GLU A 519 -57.51 14.81 12.96
C GLU A 519 -58.43 14.53 11.77
N SER A 520 -59.31 15.48 11.40
CA SER A 520 -60.29 15.32 10.33
C SER A 520 -59.74 15.46 8.89
N ILE A 521 -58.47 15.88 8.67
CA ILE A 521 -57.98 16.34 7.34
C ILE A 521 -56.68 15.64 6.85
N LYS A 522 -56.11 14.72 7.63
CA LYS A 522 -54.67 14.37 7.60
C LYS A 522 -54.10 13.75 6.30
N GLN A 523 -54.80 12.82 5.63
CA GLN A 523 -54.14 11.96 4.62
C GLN A 523 -54.13 12.49 3.18
N ASN A 524 -55.19 13.17 2.74
CA ASN A 524 -55.31 13.61 1.33
C ASN A 524 -54.49 14.88 1.02
N LYS A 525 -54.28 15.75 2.01
CA LYS A 525 -53.55 17.02 1.82
C LYS A 525 -52.04 16.90 1.97
N ALA A 526 -51.53 15.88 2.70
CA ALA A 526 -50.10 15.69 2.90
C ALA A 526 -49.34 15.50 1.57
N LYS A 527 -49.86 14.68 0.65
CA LYS A 527 -49.26 14.48 -0.69
C LYS A 527 -49.21 15.78 -1.51
N MET A 528 -50.26 16.60 -1.46
CA MET A 528 -50.27 17.90 -2.15
C MET A 528 -49.22 18.85 -1.59
N ILE A 529 -49.03 18.88 -0.27
CA ILE A 529 -48.02 19.74 0.37
C ILE A 529 -46.61 19.30 -0.03
N ILE A 530 -46.33 18.00 -0.10
CA ILE A 530 -45.03 17.48 -0.59
C ILE A 530 -44.79 17.86 -2.06
N GLN A 531 -45.83 17.87 -2.90
CA GLN A 531 -45.73 18.38 -4.27
C GLN A 531 -45.45 19.89 -4.30
N HIS A 532 -46.08 20.66 -3.42
CA HIS A 532 -45.79 22.09 -3.27
C HIS A 532 -44.36 22.33 -2.80
N LEU A 533 -43.84 21.55 -1.85
CA LEU A 533 -42.44 21.60 -1.41
C LEU A 533 -41.49 21.31 -2.57
N SER A 534 -41.76 20.25 -3.35
CA SER A 534 -40.96 19.90 -4.54
C SER A 534 -40.96 21.02 -5.58
N LYS A 535 -42.11 21.68 -5.77
CA LYS A 535 -42.26 22.81 -6.70
C LYS A 535 -41.55 24.07 -6.18
N ALA A 536 -41.66 24.34 -4.88
CA ALA A 536 -40.96 25.43 -4.20
C ALA A 536 -39.44 25.26 -4.32
N TRP A 537 -38.91 24.04 -4.11
CA TRP A 537 -37.49 23.73 -4.29
C TRP A 537 -37.00 23.97 -5.71
N ARG A 538 -37.78 23.57 -6.73
CA ARG A 538 -37.43 23.84 -8.14
C ARG A 538 -37.42 25.33 -8.45
N TRP A 539 -38.38 26.09 -7.92
CA TRP A 539 -38.46 27.53 -8.13
C TRP A 539 -37.33 28.26 -7.40
N TRP A 540 -36.98 27.81 -6.19
CA TRP A 540 -35.81 28.30 -5.46
C TRP A 540 -34.52 28.07 -6.26
N LYS A 541 -34.30 26.86 -6.82
CA LYS A 541 -33.14 26.59 -7.70
C LYS A 541 -33.10 27.47 -8.95
N ALA A 542 -34.25 27.74 -9.55
CA ALA A 542 -34.37 28.61 -10.71
C ALA A 542 -34.35 30.11 -10.36
N ASN A 543 -34.25 30.46 -9.07
CA ASN A 543 -34.36 31.82 -8.56
C ASN A 543 -35.67 32.54 -8.99
N ILE A 544 -36.77 31.78 -9.11
CA ILE A 544 -38.10 32.30 -9.42
C ILE A 544 -38.87 32.46 -8.10
N PRO A 545 -39.50 33.62 -7.82
CA PRO A 545 -40.24 33.82 -6.59
C PRO A 545 -41.43 32.86 -6.49
N TRP A 546 -41.41 31.96 -5.52
CA TRP A 546 -42.51 31.03 -5.25
C TRP A 546 -43.57 31.66 -4.37
N LYS A 547 -44.77 31.84 -4.92
CA LYS A 547 -45.93 32.41 -4.22
C LYS A 547 -47.17 31.56 -4.50
N SER A 548 -47.80 31.02 -3.45
CA SER A 548 -49.12 30.43 -3.53
C SER A 548 -50.18 31.51 -3.22
N LEU A 549 -51.31 31.50 -3.93
CA LEU A 549 -52.34 32.56 -3.88
C LEU A 549 -52.94 32.83 -2.48
N ALA A 550 -52.64 32.01 -1.46
CA ALA A 550 -53.19 32.11 -0.11
C ALA A 550 -52.27 32.76 0.93
N CYS A 551 -51.02 33.11 0.60
CA CYS A 551 -50.06 33.73 1.53
C CYS A 551 -49.67 35.13 1.03
N TRP A 552 -50.59 36.09 1.14
CA TRP A 552 -50.33 37.49 0.83
C TRP A 552 -50.60 38.33 2.09
N SER A 553 -49.57 38.50 2.91
CA SER A 553 -49.60 39.50 3.99
C SER A 553 -48.21 39.96 4.45
N GLN A 554 -47.18 39.09 4.46
CA GLN A 554 -45.89 39.48 5.06
C GLN A 554 -44.69 38.91 4.30
N SER A 555 -44.26 39.59 3.22
CA SER A 555 -42.89 39.53 2.67
C SER A 555 -42.80 40.45 1.45
N LYS A 556 -42.94 41.76 1.68
CA LYS A 556 -42.72 42.79 0.65
C LYS A 556 -41.36 43.50 0.79
N THR A 557 -40.40 42.92 1.51
CA THR A 557 -39.21 43.68 1.95
C THR A 557 -37.84 43.01 1.76
N SER A 558 -37.69 41.95 0.96
CA SER A 558 -36.33 41.39 0.72
C SER A 558 -36.01 40.90 -0.69
N SER A 559 -36.95 40.94 -1.64
CA SER A 559 -36.71 40.39 -2.99
C SER A 559 -37.28 41.24 -4.13
N SER A 560 -37.47 42.54 -3.91
CA SER A 560 -37.86 43.51 -4.95
C SER A 560 -37.03 44.80 -4.97
N ASP A 561 -35.85 44.82 -4.33
CA ASP A 561 -34.95 46.00 -4.29
C ASP A 561 -33.60 45.76 -4.97
N THR A 562 -33.56 44.94 -6.02
CA THR A 562 -32.44 44.91 -6.97
C THR A 562 -32.85 45.28 -8.40
N SER A 563 -34.12 45.59 -8.63
CA SER A 563 -34.64 46.03 -9.93
C SER A 563 -34.68 47.55 -10.11
N SER A 564 -34.44 48.33 -9.04
CA SER A 564 -33.84 49.65 -9.24
C SER A 564 -32.35 49.41 -9.51
N PRO A 565 -31.77 49.97 -10.60
CA PRO A 565 -30.32 49.97 -10.70
C PRO A 565 -29.83 50.62 -9.42
N ARG A 566 -29.02 49.90 -8.61
CA ARG A 566 -28.23 50.56 -7.57
C ARG A 566 -27.60 51.77 -8.27
N PRO A 567 -27.69 52.99 -7.70
CA PRO A 567 -27.07 54.15 -8.33
C PRO A 567 -25.65 53.75 -8.69
N ILE A 568 -25.31 53.95 -9.96
CA ILE A 568 -24.02 53.60 -10.56
C ILE A 568 -22.94 53.90 -9.51
N GLY A 569 -22.06 52.94 -9.22
CA GLY A 569 -21.02 53.06 -8.19
C GLY A 569 -19.97 54.15 -8.46
N ILE A 570 -20.26 55.08 -9.38
CA ILE A 570 -19.45 56.22 -9.78
C ILE A 570 -20.25 57.46 -9.41
N SER A 571 -19.69 58.30 -8.55
CA SER A 571 -20.29 59.60 -8.24
C SER A 571 -20.34 60.47 -9.49
N SER A 572 -21.38 61.30 -9.66
CA SER A 572 -21.47 62.22 -10.82
C SER A 572 -20.23 63.12 -10.95
N LYS A 573 -19.61 63.49 -9.82
CA LYS A 573 -18.35 64.24 -9.78
C LYS A 573 -17.18 63.42 -10.33
N GLU A 574 -17.06 62.16 -9.95
CA GLU A 574 -16.02 61.25 -10.44
C GLU A 574 -16.19 60.96 -11.93
N ALA A 575 -17.43 60.76 -12.40
CA ALA A 575 -17.72 60.56 -13.81
C ALA A 575 -17.32 61.78 -14.66
N VAL A 576 -17.63 63.00 -14.19
CA VAL A 576 -17.19 64.25 -14.86
C VAL A 576 -15.67 64.36 -14.83
N ALA A 577 -15.00 63.99 -13.73
CA ALA A 577 -13.54 64.00 -13.64
C ALA A 577 -12.89 63.00 -14.62
N ILE A 578 -13.40 61.77 -14.71
CA ILE A 578 -12.94 60.75 -15.67
C ILE A 578 -13.16 61.24 -17.11
N TYR A 579 -14.34 61.77 -17.41
CA TYR A 579 -14.67 62.30 -18.73
C TYR A 579 -13.76 63.47 -19.13
N THR A 580 -13.60 64.47 -18.26
CA THR A 580 -12.72 65.62 -18.53
C THR A 580 -11.26 65.20 -18.68
N ALA A 581 -10.76 64.29 -17.84
CA ALA A 581 -9.41 63.74 -17.98
C ALA A 581 -9.22 63.01 -19.33
N THR A 582 -10.19 62.20 -19.76
CA THR A 582 -10.12 61.51 -21.06
C THR A 582 -10.18 62.47 -22.24
N VAL A 583 -10.99 63.54 -22.18
CA VAL A 583 -11.03 64.58 -23.22
C VAL A 583 -9.66 65.28 -23.34
N HIS A 584 -9.10 65.75 -22.22
CA HIS A 584 -7.79 66.38 -22.21
C HIS A 584 -6.69 65.46 -22.75
N TRP A 585 -6.71 64.17 -22.40
CA TRP A 585 -5.77 63.18 -22.92
C TRP A 585 -5.87 63.01 -24.44
N LEU A 586 -7.10 62.96 -24.99
CA LEU A 586 -7.32 62.80 -26.43
C LEU A 586 -6.95 64.04 -27.23
N GLU A 587 -7.24 65.24 -26.71
CA GLU A 587 -6.86 66.52 -27.31
C GLU A 587 -5.35 66.69 -27.36
N ALA A 588 -4.65 66.36 -26.26
CA ALA A 588 -3.19 66.42 -26.18
C ALA A 588 -2.50 65.54 -27.25
N ARG A 589 -3.10 64.38 -27.57
CA ARG A 589 -2.60 63.47 -28.62
C ARG A 589 -3.10 63.81 -30.03
N LYS A 590 -3.87 64.89 -30.19
CA LYS A 590 -4.52 65.30 -31.46
C LYS A 590 -5.29 64.13 -32.10
N SER A 591 -5.93 63.31 -31.26
CA SER A 591 -6.62 62.09 -31.71
C SER A 591 -7.87 62.44 -32.51
N THR A 592 -8.06 61.78 -33.65
CA THR A 592 -9.26 61.95 -34.48
C THR A 592 -10.29 60.86 -34.19
N SER A 593 -11.57 61.23 -34.12
CA SER A 593 -12.67 60.28 -33.87
C SER A 593 -12.83 59.24 -34.98
N VAL A 594 -13.05 57.97 -34.63
CA VAL A 594 -13.16 56.83 -35.56
C VAL A 594 -14.44 56.97 -36.38
N PRO A 595 -14.34 57.14 -37.72
CA PRO A 595 -15.53 57.27 -38.55
C PRO A 595 -16.19 55.90 -38.73
N PHE A 596 -17.50 55.94 -38.95
CA PHE A 596 -18.26 54.77 -39.36
C PHE A 596 -17.67 54.16 -40.66
N PRO A 597 -17.69 52.83 -40.84
CA PRO A 597 -17.20 52.19 -42.06
C PRO A 597 -17.92 52.72 -43.32
N PRO A 598 -17.22 53.36 -44.29
CA PRO A 598 -17.87 53.92 -45.46
C PRO A 598 -18.47 52.82 -46.35
N LEU A 599 -19.49 53.13 -47.14
CA LEU A 599 -20.18 52.18 -48.03
C LEU A 599 -19.18 51.44 -48.95
N SER A 600 -18.27 52.18 -49.58
CA SER A 600 -17.20 51.67 -50.44
C SER A 600 -15.83 51.66 -49.73
N TYR A 601 -15.69 50.86 -48.66
CA TYR A 601 -14.41 50.74 -47.96
C TYR A 601 -13.44 49.77 -48.67
N LYS A 602 -12.32 50.29 -49.19
CA LYS A 602 -11.30 49.52 -49.94
C LYS A 602 -10.77 48.26 -49.21
N ARG A 603 -10.75 48.27 -47.87
CA ARG A 603 -10.26 47.13 -47.05
C ARG A 603 -11.39 46.33 -46.39
N GLY A 604 -12.65 46.60 -46.72
CA GLY A 604 -13.81 45.97 -46.07
C GLY A 604 -13.86 44.47 -46.24
N THR A 605 -13.61 43.97 -47.45
CA THR A 605 -13.59 42.53 -47.74
C THR A 605 -12.44 41.82 -47.02
N LYS A 606 -11.24 42.43 -46.96
CA LYS A 606 -10.09 41.86 -46.23
C LYS A 606 -10.35 41.72 -44.73
N LEU A 607 -10.98 42.73 -44.12
CA LEU A 607 -11.37 42.68 -42.70
C LEU A 607 -12.42 41.59 -42.44
N LEU A 608 -13.39 41.45 -43.34
CA LEU A 608 -14.39 40.39 -43.22
C LEU A 608 -13.76 39.01 -43.28
N VAL A 609 -12.82 38.77 -44.20
CA VAL A 609 -12.10 37.48 -44.30
C VAL A 609 -11.32 37.16 -43.01
N LEU A 610 -10.65 38.15 -42.40
CA LEU A 610 -9.94 37.95 -41.12
C LEU A 610 -10.90 37.60 -39.98
N ALA A 611 -12.04 38.29 -39.90
CA ALA A 611 -13.07 38.03 -38.90
C ALA A 611 -13.68 36.61 -39.06
N LEU A 612 -14.04 36.23 -40.29
CA LEU A 612 -14.58 34.90 -40.59
C LEU A 612 -13.56 33.78 -40.35
N GLY A 613 -12.26 34.05 -40.60
CA GLY A 613 -11.17 33.12 -40.29
C GLY A 613 -11.12 32.76 -38.80
N LYS A 614 -11.08 33.77 -37.93
CA LYS A 614 -11.08 33.57 -36.46
C LYS A 614 -12.30 32.78 -35.96
N LEU A 615 -13.49 33.05 -36.51
CA LEU A 615 -14.71 32.33 -36.13
C LEU A 615 -14.68 30.87 -36.58
N LYS A 616 -14.15 30.59 -37.78
CA LYS A 616 -14.03 29.23 -38.32
C LYS A 616 -13.03 28.38 -37.54
N GLU A 617 -11.92 28.96 -37.09
CA GLU A 617 -10.89 28.26 -36.30
C GLU A 617 -11.46 27.64 -35.01
N ALA A 618 -12.43 28.29 -34.36
CA ALA A 618 -13.07 27.80 -33.14
C ALA A 618 -13.79 26.43 -33.33
N TYR A 619 -14.11 26.06 -34.57
CA TYR A 619 -14.82 24.82 -34.92
C TYR A 619 -13.94 23.79 -35.62
N SER A 620 -12.70 24.12 -35.99
CA SER A 620 -11.78 23.21 -36.69
C SER A 620 -11.48 21.93 -35.91
N VAL A 621 -11.50 21.99 -34.57
CA VAL A 621 -11.16 20.86 -33.69
C VAL A 621 -12.40 20.01 -33.34
N LYS A 622 -13.61 20.56 -33.46
CA LYS A 622 -14.85 19.91 -33.00
C LYS A 622 -15.38 18.93 -34.06
N SER A 623 -15.40 17.64 -33.73
CA SER A 623 -15.95 16.60 -34.62
C SER A 623 -17.49 16.54 -34.63
N ARG A 624 -18.15 16.97 -33.54
CA ARG A 624 -19.62 17.02 -33.43
C ARG A 624 -20.09 18.45 -33.20
N LEU A 625 -21.01 18.90 -34.05
CA LEU A 625 -21.52 20.27 -34.08
C LEU A 625 -23.01 20.29 -33.72
N ASN A 626 -23.38 21.20 -32.83
CA ASN A 626 -24.77 21.52 -32.47
C ASN A 626 -25.49 22.28 -33.60
N GLN A 627 -26.81 22.41 -33.53
CA GLN A 627 -27.60 23.11 -34.55
C GLN A 627 -27.16 24.57 -34.73
N SER A 628 -27.03 25.34 -33.64
CA SER A 628 -26.55 26.73 -33.68
C SER A 628 -25.17 26.88 -34.32
N GLN A 629 -24.27 25.92 -34.06
CA GLN A 629 -22.92 25.91 -34.62
C GLN A 629 -22.90 25.58 -36.12
N ARG A 630 -23.83 24.74 -36.59
CA ARG A 630 -24.00 24.47 -38.03
C ARG A 630 -24.58 25.69 -38.75
N GLU A 631 -25.53 26.37 -38.13
CA GLU A 631 -26.08 27.64 -38.64
C GLU A 631 -24.99 28.71 -38.72
N GLU A 632 -24.12 28.80 -37.70
CA GLU A 632 -22.95 29.69 -37.73
C GLU A 632 -22.00 29.36 -38.89
N LEU A 633 -21.64 28.08 -39.08
CA LEU A 633 -20.77 27.67 -40.19
C LEU A 633 -21.42 27.94 -41.56
N ALA A 634 -22.73 27.70 -41.70
CA ALA A 634 -23.47 28.00 -42.93
C ALA A 634 -23.48 29.51 -43.23
N LEU A 635 -23.67 30.35 -42.22
CA LEU A 635 -23.60 31.82 -42.37
C LEU A 635 -22.18 32.29 -42.71
N ILE A 636 -21.15 31.66 -42.13
CA ILE A 636 -19.75 31.93 -42.46
C ILE A 636 -19.47 31.59 -43.93
N GLU A 637 -19.89 30.41 -44.40
CA GLU A 637 -19.74 29.99 -45.80
C GLU A 637 -20.49 30.90 -46.77
N GLN A 638 -21.73 31.30 -46.43
CA GLN A 638 -22.50 32.26 -47.21
C GLN A 638 -21.79 33.62 -47.28
N ALA A 639 -21.18 34.07 -46.18
CA ALA A 639 -20.41 35.31 -46.12
C ALA A 639 -19.13 35.26 -46.96
N TYR A 640 -18.49 34.10 -47.12
CA TYR A 640 -17.36 33.90 -48.03
C TYR A 640 -17.78 33.97 -49.51
N ASN A 641 -18.93 33.38 -49.86
CA ASN A 641 -19.44 33.38 -51.23
C ASN A 641 -19.87 34.79 -51.68
N ASN A 642 -20.61 35.52 -50.83
CA ASN A 642 -21.16 36.85 -51.14
C ASN A 642 -20.72 37.92 -50.10
N PRO A 643 -19.45 38.36 -50.11
CA PRO A 643 -18.93 39.25 -49.07
C PRO A 643 -19.55 40.65 -49.11
N HIS A 644 -19.96 41.16 -50.28
CA HIS A 644 -20.55 42.50 -50.40
C HIS A 644 -21.95 42.59 -49.78
N GLU A 645 -22.76 41.53 -49.94
CA GLU A 645 -24.07 41.43 -49.33
C GLU A 645 -23.95 41.31 -47.80
N CYS A 646 -23.05 40.45 -47.32
CA CYS A 646 -22.75 40.29 -45.90
C CYS A 646 -22.28 41.61 -45.26
N LEU A 647 -21.34 42.33 -45.90
CA LEU A 647 -20.90 43.65 -45.43
C LEU A 647 -22.02 44.68 -45.35
N SER A 648 -22.94 44.64 -46.32
CA SER A 648 -24.10 45.54 -46.34
C SER A 648 -25.06 45.21 -45.20
N ARG A 649 -25.27 43.91 -44.93
CA ARG A 649 -26.04 43.42 -43.78
C ARG A 649 -25.41 43.84 -42.46
N ILE A 650 -24.11 43.65 -42.27
CA ILE A 650 -23.38 44.06 -41.06
C ILE A 650 -23.54 45.57 -40.83
N LYS A 651 -23.28 46.40 -41.84
CA LYS A 651 -23.41 47.87 -41.71
C LYS A 651 -24.84 48.29 -41.39
N ARG A 652 -25.84 47.63 -41.99
CA ARG A 652 -27.25 47.88 -41.68
C ARG A 652 -27.54 47.55 -40.21
N LEU A 653 -27.12 46.37 -39.73
CA LEU A 653 -27.29 45.99 -38.32
C LEU A 653 -26.63 47.01 -37.38
N SER A 654 -25.40 47.45 -37.67
CA SER A 654 -24.70 48.48 -36.87
C SER A 654 -25.38 49.86 -36.86
N LEU A 655 -26.25 50.16 -37.84
CA LEU A 655 -26.98 51.43 -37.90
C LEU A 655 -28.38 51.34 -37.27
N THR A 656 -29.05 50.19 -37.39
CA THR A 656 -30.47 50.06 -37.05
C THR A 656 -30.74 49.28 -35.77
N GLN A 657 -29.85 48.35 -35.37
CA GLN A 657 -30.11 47.44 -34.26
C GLN A 657 -29.62 48.02 -32.93
N CYS A 658 -30.56 48.30 -32.03
CA CYS A 658 -30.29 48.73 -30.64
C CYS A 658 -30.78 47.71 -29.59
N ALA A 659 -31.47 46.65 -30.02
CA ALA A 659 -31.93 45.54 -29.19
C ALA A 659 -31.39 44.22 -29.75
N PHE A 660 -30.81 43.40 -28.89
CA PHE A 660 -30.11 42.15 -29.25
C PHE A 660 -30.84 40.95 -28.65
N VAL A 661 -30.56 39.76 -29.19
CA VAL A 661 -31.10 38.50 -28.66
C VAL A 661 -30.40 38.13 -27.34
N GLU A 662 -31.06 37.34 -26.50
CA GLU A 662 -30.48 36.85 -25.24
C GLU A 662 -29.24 35.98 -25.49
N SER A 663 -28.21 36.15 -24.66
CA SER A 663 -26.97 35.35 -24.71
C SER A 663 -26.97 34.33 -23.58
N ASP A 664 -26.76 33.06 -23.93
CA ASP A 664 -26.63 32.00 -22.93
C ASP A 664 -25.25 32.07 -22.24
N ILE A 665 -25.18 31.63 -20.99
CA ILE A 665 -23.95 31.55 -20.21
C ILE A 665 -23.69 30.12 -19.74
N TYR A 666 -22.46 29.65 -19.90
CA TYR A 666 -21.97 28.41 -19.32
C TYR A 666 -20.61 28.63 -18.67
N PHE A 667 -20.23 27.77 -17.73
CA PHE A 667 -18.95 27.88 -17.05
C PHE A 667 -17.97 26.83 -17.57
N PHE A 668 -16.82 27.30 -18.03
CA PHE A 668 -15.68 26.44 -18.29
C PHE A 668 -14.93 26.18 -16.98
N ASN A 669 -14.87 24.90 -16.59
CA ASN A 669 -14.24 24.51 -15.33
C ASN A 669 -12.75 24.21 -15.55
N THR A 670 -11.89 25.03 -14.96
CA THR A 670 -10.42 24.80 -14.94
C THR A 670 -9.97 23.92 -13.76
N TYR A 671 -10.92 23.42 -12.95
CA TYR A 671 -10.74 22.76 -11.66
C TYR A 671 -10.25 23.65 -10.51
N ASP A 672 -9.72 24.83 -10.82
CA ASP A 672 -9.37 25.88 -9.86
C ASP A 672 -10.41 27.01 -9.87
N LYS A 673 -10.69 27.55 -11.07
CA LYS A 673 -11.64 28.66 -11.28
C LYS A 673 -12.70 28.31 -12.34
N LEU A 674 -13.86 28.94 -12.22
CA LEU A 674 -14.93 28.86 -13.20
C LEU A 674 -14.88 30.09 -14.11
N ILE A 675 -14.63 29.89 -15.39
CA ILE A 675 -14.58 30.96 -16.39
C ILE A 675 -15.94 31.05 -17.07
N PRO A 676 -16.66 32.19 -17.03
CA PRO A 676 -17.91 32.35 -17.76
C PRO A 676 -17.63 32.41 -19.27
N CYS A 677 -18.42 31.67 -20.02
CA CYS A 677 -18.39 31.63 -21.48
C CYS A 677 -19.79 31.96 -22.00
N TYR A 678 -19.85 32.91 -22.93
CA TYR A 678 -21.09 33.42 -23.50
C TYR A 678 -21.35 32.79 -24.87
N ASP A 679 -22.58 32.33 -25.10
CA ASP A 679 -23.06 31.90 -26.43
C ASP A 679 -23.89 33.05 -27.03
N ILE A 680 -23.45 33.55 -28.18
CA ILE A 680 -24.01 34.74 -28.86
C ILE A 680 -24.60 34.30 -30.20
N GLU A 681 -25.70 34.94 -30.62
CA GLU A 681 -26.34 34.66 -31.90
C GLU A 681 -25.33 34.75 -33.07
N PRO A 682 -25.29 33.77 -34.00
CA PRO A 682 -24.29 33.70 -35.06
C PRO A 682 -24.15 34.96 -35.93
N MET A 683 -25.27 35.60 -36.30
CA MET A 683 -25.23 36.80 -37.14
C MET A 683 -24.65 38.02 -36.38
N GLU A 684 -25.01 38.17 -35.10
CA GLU A 684 -24.47 39.21 -34.22
C GLU A 684 -22.98 38.97 -33.97
N LYS A 685 -22.57 37.71 -33.81
CA LYS A 685 -21.17 37.31 -33.65
C LYS A 685 -20.32 37.65 -34.88
N ILE A 686 -20.82 37.46 -36.11
CA ILE A 686 -20.14 37.88 -37.35
C ILE A 686 -20.00 39.41 -37.42
N ALA A 687 -21.06 40.14 -37.06
CA ALA A 687 -21.03 41.61 -37.03
C ALA A 687 -20.02 42.14 -35.99
N ASN A 688 -20.02 41.56 -34.78
CA ASN A 688 -19.10 41.89 -33.70
C ASN A 688 -17.65 41.57 -34.08
N ALA A 689 -17.40 40.41 -34.68
CA ALA A 689 -16.06 40.05 -35.16
C ALA A 689 -15.57 41.01 -36.25
N TYR A 690 -16.44 41.46 -37.16
CA TYR A 690 -16.07 42.47 -38.16
C TYR A 690 -15.77 43.84 -37.53
N LEU A 691 -16.62 44.28 -36.58
CA LEU A 691 -16.44 45.55 -35.86
C LEU A 691 -15.17 45.55 -35.02
N ASP A 692 -14.88 44.44 -34.32
CA ASP A 692 -13.64 44.21 -33.59
C ASP A 692 -12.42 44.43 -34.51
N GLN A 693 -12.37 43.72 -35.64
CA GLN A 693 -11.27 43.87 -36.60
C GLN A 693 -11.19 45.29 -37.20
N PHE A 694 -12.32 45.96 -37.43
CA PHE A 694 -12.33 47.34 -37.92
C PHE A 694 -11.83 48.33 -36.87
N LEU A 695 -12.27 48.22 -35.62
CA LEU A 695 -11.91 49.10 -34.53
C LEU A 695 -10.44 48.98 -34.18
N PHE A 696 -9.91 47.76 -34.01
CA PHE A 696 -8.49 47.54 -33.74
C PHE A 696 -7.60 48.09 -34.86
N LEU A 697 -7.95 47.85 -36.14
CA LEU A 697 -7.19 48.41 -37.27
C LEU A 697 -7.19 49.95 -37.28
N LYS A 698 -8.31 50.58 -36.92
CA LYS A 698 -8.43 52.05 -36.91
C LYS A 698 -7.75 52.66 -35.67
N ALA A 699 -7.84 51.99 -34.53
CA ALA A 699 -7.19 52.38 -33.29
C ALA A 699 -5.66 52.38 -33.46
N ASP A 700 -5.10 51.31 -34.00
CA ASP A 700 -3.66 51.17 -34.20
C ASP A 700 -3.11 52.19 -35.21
N LYS A 701 -3.76 52.36 -36.37
CA LYS A 701 -3.40 53.38 -37.38
C LYS A 701 -3.37 54.81 -36.86
N ARG A 702 -4.08 55.08 -35.76
CA ARG A 702 -4.20 56.40 -35.14
C ARG A 702 -3.38 56.51 -33.87
N GLY A 703 -2.67 55.45 -33.47
CA GLY A 703 -1.93 55.40 -32.21
C GLY A 703 -2.82 55.61 -30.99
N LEU A 704 -4.09 55.18 -31.05
CA LEU A 704 -5.07 55.42 -29.98
C LEU A 704 -4.62 54.78 -28.65
N LEU A 705 -4.15 53.54 -28.70
CA LEU A 705 -3.61 52.82 -27.55
C LEU A 705 -2.11 53.16 -27.36
N PRO A 706 -1.67 53.57 -26.16
CA PRO A 706 -0.27 53.81 -25.87
C PRO A 706 0.52 52.50 -25.72
N ALA A 707 1.85 52.56 -25.86
CA ALA A 707 2.74 51.38 -25.85
C ALA A 707 2.81 50.61 -24.52
N TRP A 708 2.35 51.19 -23.42
CA TRP A 708 2.27 50.51 -22.12
C TRP A 708 1.02 49.62 -21.98
N ASN A 709 0.02 49.77 -22.85
CA ASN A 709 -1.14 48.89 -22.85
C ASN A 709 -0.73 47.53 -23.44
N ARG A 710 -0.77 46.48 -22.62
CA ARG A 710 -0.36 45.13 -22.99
C ARG A 710 -1.47 44.15 -22.59
N PRO A 711 -1.70 43.07 -23.34
CA PRO A 711 -0.89 42.53 -24.45
C PRO A 711 -1.00 43.33 -25.76
N ALA A 712 0.06 43.30 -26.58
CA ALA A 712 0.10 43.93 -27.91
C ALA A 712 0.64 42.96 -28.96
N ASP A 713 0.24 43.12 -30.22
CA ASP A 713 0.53 42.17 -31.32
C ASP A 713 2.02 42.04 -31.66
N ALA A 714 2.84 43.05 -31.31
CA ALA A 714 4.26 43.09 -31.65
C ALA A 714 5.11 42.05 -30.90
N GLU A 715 4.64 41.54 -29.76
CA GLU A 715 5.44 40.65 -28.94
C GLU A 715 4.65 39.64 -28.09
N PRO A 716 5.19 38.43 -27.88
CA PRO A 716 4.61 37.46 -26.96
C PRO A 716 4.89 37.82 -25.49
N THR A 717 4.07 37.30 -24.57
CA THR A 717 4.16 37.59 -23.13
C THR A 717 5.53 37.28 -22.52
N ARG A 718 6.23 36.23 -22.98
CA ARG A 718 7.58 35.90 -22.49
C ARG A 718 8.59 36.99 -22.84
N LEU A 719 8.56 37.48 -24.08
CA LEU A 719 9.43 38.57 -24.52
C LEU A 719 9.10 39.88 -23.80
N LEU A 720 7.83 40.11 -23.46
CA LEU A 720 7.42 41.25 -22.64
C LEU A 720 8.08 41.22 -21.26
N VAL A 721 8.12 40.06 -20.59
CA VAL A 721 8.80 39.90 -19.29
C VAL A 721 10.30 40.15 -19.43
N ASP A 722 10.93 39.64 -20.50
CA ASP A 722 12.36 39.88 -20.75
C ASP A 722 12.67 41.36 -21.00
N LYS A 723 11.83 42.04 -21.79
CA LYS A 723 11.96 43.50 -22.01
C LYS A 723 11.66 44.31 -20.76
N TRP A 724 10.74 43.88 -19.91
CA TRP A 724 10.48 44.52 -18.62
C TRP A 724 11.71 44.42 -17.72
N ARG A 725 12.30 43.22 -17.60
CA ARG A 725 13.55 42.99 -16.86
C ARG A 725 14.69 43.85 -17.41
N GLN A 726 14.88 43.85 -18.73
CA GLN A 726 15.92 44.65 -19.37
C GLN A 726 15.66 46.15 -19.20
N GLY A 727 14.39 46.56 -19.28
CA GLY A 727 13.94 47.93 -19.05
C GLY A 727 14.30 48.41 -17.65
N ILE A 728 14.00 47.62 -16.61
CA ILE A 728 14.41 47.92 -15.23
C ILE A 728 15.93 48.03 -15.14
N ASN A 729 16.67 47.08 -15.69
CA ASN A 729 18.13 47.06 -15.58
C ASN A 729 18.84 48.21 -16.33
N ASN A 730 18.19 48.78 -17.35
CA ASN A 730 18.73 49.88 -18.15
C ASN A 730 18.37 51.26 -17.57
N LEU A 731 17.65 51.33 -16.44
CA LEU A 731 17.40 52.59 -15.75
C LEU A 731 18.70 53.08 -15.07
N ASN A 732 18.89 54.40 -15.06
CA ASN A 732 20.06 55.02 -14.44
C ASN A 732 20.06 54.77 -12.93
N ASP A 733 21.18 54.28 -12.41
CA ASP A 733 21.44 54.04 -10.98
C ASP A 733 20.35 53.26 -10.23
N ILE A 734 19.56 52.44 -10.93
CA ILE A 734 18.43 51.69 -10.34
C ILE A 734 18.84 50.73 -9.21
N TRP A 735 20.08 50.24 -9.23
CA TRP A 735 20.60 49.34 -8.20
C TRP A 735 21.44 50.07 -7.15
N ALA A 736 21.66 51.38 -7.29
CA ALA A 736 22.30 52.18 -6.27
C ALA A 736 21.33 52.36 -5.09
N THR A 737 21.86 52.18 -3.88
CA THR A 737 21.11 52.33 -2.63
C THR A 737 21.92 53.11 -1.58
N SER A 738 23.01 53.76 -2.00
CA SER A 738 23.94 54.48 -1.11
C SER A 738 23.30 55.69 -0.43
N GLU A 739 22.29 56.30 -1.05
CA GLU A 739 21.59 57.49 -0.53
C GLU A 739 20.24 57.16 0.13
N GLY A 740 19.97 55.87 0.41
CA GLY A 740 18.67 55.43 0.93
C GLY A 740 17.57 55.31 -0.13
N GLU A 741 17.96 55.18 -1.40
CA GLU A 741 17.07 54.93 -2.53
C GLU A 741 16.41 53.54 -2.41
N SER A 742 15.17 53.42 -2.86
CA SER A 742 14.39 52.17 -2.79
C SER A 742 13.59 51.92 -4.05
N ASN A 743 13.62 50.68 -4.54
CA ASN A 743 12.79 50.24 -5.66
C ASN A 743 11.49 49.62 -5.15
N VAL A 744 10.37 49.99 -5.76
CA VAL A 744 9.05 49.43 -5.45
C VAL A 744 8.43 48.87 -6.73
N LEU A 745 8.12 47.58 -6.71
CA LEU A 745 7.33 46.93 -7.76
C LEU A 745 5.91 46.71 -7.24
N MET A 746 4.92 47.26 -7.95
CA MET A 746 3.51 47.10 -7.63
C MET A 746 2.85 46.25 -8.71
N ASP A 747 2.33 45.09 -8.32
CA ASP A 747 1.54 44.20 -9.18
C ASP A 747 0.15 44.02 -8.57
N ASN A 748 -0.85 44.60 -9.21
CA ASN A 748 -2.24 44.58 -8.78
C ASN A 748 -3.13 44.16 -9.94
N VAL A 749 -4.11 43.29 -9.64
CA VAL A 749 -5.19 42.95 -10.56
C VAL A 749 -6.35 43.91 -10.29
N LEU A 750 -6.69 44.73 -11.30
CA LEU A 750 -7.79 45.70 -11.25
C LEU A 750 -9.17 45.06 -11.38
#